data_AF-A0A0E1X766-F1
#
_entry.id   AF-A0A0E1X766-F1
#
_cell.length_a   1.000
_cell.length_b   1.000
_cell.length_c   1.000
_cell.angle_alpha   90.00
_cell.angle_beta   90.00
_cell.angle_gamma   90.00
#
_symmetry.space_group_name_H-M   'P 1'
#
loop_
_entity.id
_entity.type
_entity.pdbx_description
1 polymer ?
#
loop_
_entity_poly.entity_id
_entity_poly.type
_entity_poly.pdbx_seq_one_letter_code
_entity_poly.pdbx_strand_id
1 'polypeptide(L)'
;MSLLHIAVILPLIFALIIPILYRFFKRIHLGWFVLPVPIVIFIYMLTLIKTTMSGNTVMKTLNWMPHFGMNFDLYLDGLGLLFSLLISGIGSLVVLYSIGYLSKSEQLGNFYCYLLLFMGAMLGVVLSDNVIILYLFWELTSFSSFLLISFWRERQASIYGAQKSLIITVFGGLSLLGGIILLAIPTQSFSIQYMIQHASEIQNSPFFIFAMILIMIGAFTKSAQFPFYIWLPDAMEAPTPVSAYLHSATMVKAGLYLIARMTPIFAASQGWIWTVTLVGLITLFWASLNATKQQDLKGILAFSTVSQLGMIMAMLGIGAISYHYQGDDSKIYAAAFTAAIFHLINHATFKGALFMITGAVDHSTGTRDVKKLGGLLTIMPISFTITVITALSMAGVPPFNGFLSKESFLETTFTASKANLFSVDTLGYLFPIIGIVGSVFTFVYSIKFIMHIFFGQYKPEQLPKKAHEVSILMLLSPAILATLVIVFGLFPGILTNSIIEPATSSINHTVIDDVEFHMFHGLTPAFLSTLVIYILGILLIVTFSYWVKLLQRQPGKLTFNYWYNRSANVIPNYSEKMTNSYVTDYSRNNLVIIFGALILLTFVTVFSVPFNINFKDVSPIRIFEVCIVILLLSAAFLILFAKSRLFSIIMLSAVGYAVSVLFIFFKAPDLALTQFVVESISTALFLLCFYHLPNLNRYNEKRSFQLTNALIAGGVGLSVIIIGLIAYGNRHFESISKFYQEHVYDLAHGKNMVNVILVDFRGMDTLFESSVLGIAGLAVYTMIKLRKKRQTQGNEVKNHE
;
A
#
# COMPACT_ATOMS: atom_id res chain seq x y z
N MET A 1 24.71 6.82 19.33
CA MET A 1 24.57 6.14 18.01
C MET A 1 25.76 5.22 17.82
N SER A 2 25.54 3.96 17.41
CA SER A 2 26.64 3.02 17.11
C SER A 2 27.04 3.08 15.63
N LEU A 3 28.18 2.46 15.27
CA LEU A 3 28.61 2.33 13.87
C LEU A 3 27.57 1.62 12.99
N LEU A 4 26.82 0.66 13.53
CA LEU A 4 25.74 -0.03 12.83
C LEU A 4 24.59 0.93 12.46
N HIS A 5 24.22 1.83 13.38
CA HIS A 5 23.21 2.86 13.10
C HIS A 5 23.71 3.83 12.01
N ILE A 6 24.98 4.21 12.06
CA ILE A 6 25.59 5.07 11.04
C ILE A 6 25.57 4.36 9.68
N ALA A 7 25.87 3.06 9.60
CA ALA A 7 25.85 2.31 8.34
C ALA A 7 24.46 2.33 7.66
N VAL A 8 23.37 2.26 8.44
CA VAL A 8 21.99 2.35 7.91
C VAL A 8 21.62 3.77 7.48
N ILE A 9 22.02 4.78 8.26
CA ILE A 9 21.64 6.18 8.03
C ILE A 9 22.54 6.87 7.00
N LEU A 10 23.77 6.40 6.79
CA LEU A 10 24.76 7.02 5.90
C LEU A 10 24.24 7.22 4.46
N PRO A 11 23.57 6.25 3.80
CA PRO A 11 22.96 6.49 2.50
C PRO A 11 21.88 7.58 2.53
N LEU A 12 21.10 7.66 3.61
CA LEU A 12 20.04 8.68 3.76
C LEU A 12 20.63 10.09 3.91
N ILE A 13 21.72 10.23 4.67
CA ILE A 13 22.45 11.50 4.78
C ILE A 13 23.01 11.91 3.41
N PHE A 14 23.67 11.00 2.71
CA PHE A 14 24.21 11.30 1.39
C PHE A 14 23.11 11.58 0.35
N ALA A 15 21.94 10.95 0.46
CA ALA A 15 20.81 11.26 -0.42
C ALA A 15 20.39 12.75 -0.34
N LEU A 16 20.52 13.39 0.83
CA LEU A 16 20.28 14.83 1.00
C LEU A 16 21.42 15.71 0.48
N ILE A 17 22.67 15.25 0.63
CA ILE A 17 23.87 16.01 0.24
C ILE A 17 24.09 16.00 -1.27
N ILE A 18 23.77 14.89 -1.95
CA ILE A 18 24.07 14.67 -3.37
C ILE A 18 23.42 15.72 -4.30
N PRO A 19 22.14 16.12 -4.15
CA PRO A 19 21.55 17.20 -4.94
C PRO A 19 22.24 18.55 -4.75
N ILE A 20 22.79 18.81 -3.56
CA ILE A 20 23.54 20.04 -3.25
C ILE A 20 24.89 20.00 -3.96
N LEU A 21 25.64 18.90 -3.83
CA LEU A 21 26.93 18.70 -4.51
C LEU A 21 26.81 18.79 -6.04
N TYR A 22 25.71 18.28 -6.61
CA TYR A 22 25.45 18.36 -8.05
C TYR A 22 25.39 19.81 -8.57
N ARG A 23 24.94 20.78 -7.74
CA ARG A 23 24.91 22.20 -8.13
C ARG A 23 26.31 22.79 -8.27
N PHE A 24 27.26 22.37 -7.44
CA PHE A 24 28.62 22.90 -7.39
C PHE A 24 29.59 22.19 -8.35
N PHE A 25 29.46 20.87 -8.53
CA PHE A 25 30.43 20.04 -9.27
C PHE A 25 29.86 19.44 -10.56
N LYS A 26 29.58 20.29 -11.57
CA LYS A 26 29.01 19.84 -12.86
C LYS A 26 29.97 19.13 -13.81
N ARG A 27 31.29 19.22 -13.60
CA ARG A 27 32.31 18.67 -14.53
C ARG A 27 32.52 17.15 -14.35
N ILE A 28 32.43 16.68 -13.11
CA ILE A 28 32.67 15.28 -12.72
C ILE A 28 31.32 14.54 -12.70
N HIS A 29 31.31 13.28 -13.13
CA HIS A 29 30.10 12.46 -13.03
C HIS A 29 29.78 12.20 -11.56
N LEU A 30 28.57 12.59 -11.12
CA LEU A 30 28.18 12.59 -9.70
C LEU A 30 28.31 11.21 -9.03
N GLY A 31 28.17 10.13 -9.81
CA GLY A 31 28.32 8.76 -9.32
C GLY A 31 29.66 8.45 -8.66
N TRP A 32 30.75 9.15 -9.01
CA TRP A 32 32.05 8.98 -8.33
C TRP A 32 32.03 9.45 -6.87
N PHE A 33 31.18 10.43 -6.53
CA PHE A 33 30.99 10.86 -5.14
C PHE A 33 30.05 9.92 -4.37
N VAL A 34 29.19 9.20 -5.08
CA VAL A 34 28.23 8.25 -4.51
C VAL A 34 28.86 6.89 -4.23
N LEU A 35 29.76 6.44 -5.11
CA LEU A 35 30.39 5.12 -5.08
C LEU A 35 31.06 4.75 -3.74
N PRO A 36 31.76 5.66 -3.03
CA PRO A 36 32.36 5.33 -1.74
C PRO A 36 31.35 4.90 -0.66
N VAL A 37 30.10 5.40 -0.70
CA VAL A 37 29.08 5.11 0.32
C VAL A 37 28.78 3.61 0.44
N PRO A 38 28.32 2.90 -0.62
CA PRO A 38 28.10 1.46 -0.54
C PRO A 38 29.37 0.67 -0.30
N ILE A 39 30.54 1.13 -0.80
CA ILE A 39 31.81 0.42 -0.60
C ILE A 39 32.20 0.42 0.89
N VAL A 40 32.11 1.56 1.56
CA VAL A 40 32.42 1.66 3.00
C VAL A 40 31.47 0.79 3.82
N ILE A 41 30.17 0.79 3.48
CA ILE A 41 29.19 -0.08 4.14
C ILE A 41 29.54 -1.56 3.89
N PHE A 42 29.85 -1.93 2.66
CA PHE A 42 30.21 -3.31 2.30
C PHE A 42 31.46 -3.78 3.07
N ILE A 43 32.52 -2.97 3.10
CA ILE A 43 33.74 -3.27 3.86
C ILE A 43 33.44 -3.42 5.35
N TYR A 44 32.65 -2.52 5.93
CA TYR A 44 32.23 -2.63 7.33
C TYR A 44 31.45 -3.92 7.59
N MET A 45 30.52 -4.32 6.72
CA MET A 45 29.79 -5.58 6.85
C MET A 45 30.71 -6.81 6.75
N LEU A 46 31.72 -6.79 5.88
CA LEU A 46 32.71 -7.87 5.79
C LEU A 46 33.44 -8.10 7.13
N THR A 47 33.69 -7.05 7.92
CA THR A 47 34.34 -7.20 9.24
C THR A 47 33.47 -7.97 10.25
N LEU A 48 32.15 -8.02 10.03
CA LEU A 48 31.21 -8.68 10.93
C LEU A 48 31.01 -10.17 10.61
N ILE A 49 31.52 -10.68 9.48
CA ILE A 49 31.43 -12.10 9.09
C ILE A 49 31.96 -13.01 10.19
N LYS A 50 33.13 -12.70 10.77
CA LYS A 50 33.71 -13.53 11.84
C LYS A 50 32.80 -13.61 13.07
N THR A 51 32.03 -12.55 13.35
CA THR A 51 31.10 -12.51 14.47
C THR A 51 29.93 -13.48 14.23
N THR A 52 29.30 -13.39 13.06
CA THR A 52 28.16 -14.26 12.72
C THR A 52 28.58 -15.72 12.51
N MET A 53 29.76 -15.98 11.95
CA MET A 53 30.33 -17.33 11.83
C MET A 53 30.49 -18.02 13.19
N SER A 54 30.81 -17.26 14.24
CA SER A 54 30.91 -17.81 15.60
C SER A 54 29.55 -18.02 16.29
N GLY A 55 28.44 -17.82 15.59
CA GLY A 55 27.08 -17.88 16.13
C GLY A 55 26.67 -16.65 16.97
N ASN A 56 27.56 -15.66 17.12
CA ASN A 56 27.29 -14.45 17.87
C ASN A 56 26.48 -13.45 17.03
N THR A 57 25.65 -12.65 17.70
CA THR A 57 24.80 -11.62 17.09
C THR A 57 25.11 -10.24 17.67
N VAL A 58 24.76 -9.18 16.93
CA VAL A 58 25.00 -7.79 17.35
C VAL A 58 23.67 -7.06 17.46
N MET A 59 23.25 -6.77 18.69
CA MET A 59 22.10 -5.92 18.99
C MET A 59 22.55 -4.52 19.38
N LYS A 60 21.95 -3.48 18.79
CA LYS A 60 22.21 -2.07 19.11
C LYS A 60 20.90 -1.31 19.14
N THR A 61 20.63 -0.66 20.28
CA THR A 61 19.41 0.11 20.52
C THR A 61 19.70 1.61 20.48
N LEU A 62 18.77 2.36 19.88
CA LEU A 62 18.70 3.80 19.98
C LEU A 62 17.27 4.24 20.31
N ASN A 63 17.10 4.93 21.43
CA ASN A 63 15.80 5.41 21.88
C ASN A 63 15.33 6.54 20.95
N TRP A 64 14.21 6.33 20.25
CA TRP A 64 13.57 7.34 19.40
C TRP A 64 12.23 7.77 19.99
N MET A 65 11.29 6.83 20.12
CA MET A 65 9.97 7.06 20.74
C MET A 65 9.64 5.94 21.74
N PRO A 66 10.33 5.87 22.89
CA PRO A 66 10.25 4.74 23.82
C PRO A 66 8.86 4.54 24.42
N HIS A 67 8.10 5.62 24.66
CA HIS A 67 6.73 5.54 25.18
C HIS A 67 5.74 4.81 24.25
N PHE A 68 6.02 4.82 22.95
CA PHE A 68 5.23 4.10 21.95
C PHE A 68 5.85 2.74 21.59
N GLY A 69 6.94 2.34 22.26
CA GLY A 69 7.71 1.14 21.92
C GLY A 69 8.40 1.22 20.56
N MET A 70 8.58 2.42 19.99
CA MET A 70 9.18 2.65 18.68
C MET A 70 10.62 3.14 18.83
N ASN A 71 11.50 2.21 19.21
CA ASN A 71 12.94 2.44 19.29
C ASN A 71 13.61 2.02 17.98
N PHE A 72 14.70 2.69 17.62
CA PHE A 72 15.51 2.31 16.48
C PHE A 72 16.46 1.19 16.89
N ASP A 73 15.91 -0.02 17.00
CA ASP A 73 16.62 -1.23 17.37
C ASP A 73 17.15 -1.96 16.13
N LEU A 74 18.46 -2.19 16.12
CA LEU A 74 19.15 -2.90 15.04
C LEU A 74 19.70 -4.24 15.54
N TYR A 75 19.29 -5.32 14.89
CA TYR A 75 19.74 -6.68 15.15
C TYR A 75 20.43 -7.25 13.92
N LEU A 76 21.73 -7.55 14.06
CA LEU A 76 22.54 -8.17 13.02
C LEU A 76 22.89 -9.59 13.41
N ASP A 77 22.32 -10.54 12.67
CA ASP A 77 22.61 -11.96 12.67
C ASP A 77 23.07 -12.42 11.26
N GLY A 78 23.18 -13.72 11.02
CA GLY A 78 23.62 -14.25 9.74
C GLY A 78 22.71 -13.85 8.57
N LEU A 79 21.39 -13.86 8.78
CA LEU A 79 20.42 -13.46 7.75
C LEU A 79 20.52 -11.95 7.44
N GLY A 80 20.57 -11.10 8.47
CA GLY A 80 20.72 -9.65 8.33
C GLY A 80 22.04 -9.28 7.65
N LEU A 81 23.13 -9.99 7.97
CA LEU A 81 24.44 -9.78 7.35
C LEU A 81 24.45 -10.15 5.87
N LEU A 82 23.90 -11.32 5.51
CA LEU A 82 23.78 -11.77 4.12
C LEU A 82 23.09 -10.70 3.26
N PHE A 83 21.94 -10.22 3.72
CA PHE A 83 21.19 -9.21 2.98
C PHE A 83 21.95 -7.88 2.92
N SER A 84 22.59 -7.47 4.01
CA SER A 84 23.39 -6.24 4.04
C SER A 84 24.57 -6.28 3.06
N LEU A 85 25.25 -7.44 2.94
CA LEU A 85 26.31 -7.66 1.95
C LEU A 85 25.78 -7.64 0.51
N LEU A 86 24.62 -8.25 0.25
CA LEU A 86 24.00 -8.20 -1.08
C LEU A 86 23.58 -6.78 -1.47
N ILE A 87 22.94 -6.03 -0.55
CA ILE A 87 22.49 -4.65 -0.76
C ILE A 87 23.69 -3.74 -1.04
N SER A 88 24.69 -3.73 -0.17
CA SER A 88 25.85 -2.84 -0.31
C SER A 88 26.80 -3.27 -1.43
N GLY A 89 27.07 -4.57 -1.59
CA GLY A 89 27.94 -5.12 -2.62
C GLY A 89 27.40 -4.90 -4.02
N ILE A 90 26.18 -5.38 -4.31
CA ILE A 90 25.56 -5.17 -5.63
C ILE A 90 25.22 -3.70 -5.84
N GLY A 91 24.87 -2.96 -4.78
CA GLY A 91 24.68 -1.51 -4.82
C GLY A 91 25.93 -0.77 -5.32
N SER A 92 27.12 -1.14 -4.83
CA SER A 92 28.38 -0.56 -5.31
C SER A 92 28.62 -0.82 -6.81
N LEU A 93 28.38 -2.05 -7.27
CA LEU A 93 28.54 -2.45 -8.67
C LEU A 93 27.50 -1.76 -9.57
N VAL A 94 26.27 -1.57 -9.09
CA VAL A 94 25.24 -0.82 -9.81
C VAL A 94 25.61 0.65 -9.92
N VAL A 95 26.11 1.27 -8.84
CA VAL A 95 26.57 2.67 -8.89
C VAL A 95 27.70 2.79 -9.91
N LEU A 96 28.68 1.89 -9.89
CA LEU A 96 29.77 1.87 -10.86
C LEU A 96 29.27 1.73 -12.31
N TYR A 97 28.36 0.78 -12.56
CA TYR A 97 27.75 0.57 -13.88
C TYR A 97 26.97 1.81 -14.35
N SER A 98 26.25 2.48 -13.44
CA SER A 98 25.46 3.67 -13.76
C SER A 98 26.29 4.86 -14.24
N ILE A 99 27.57 4.94 -13.85
CA ILE A 99 28.50 5.99 -14.30
C ILE A 99 28.80 5.87 -15.80
N GLY A 100 28.91 4.63 -16.30
CA GLY A 100 29.10 4.38 -17.73
C GLY A 100 27.80 4.39 -18.54
N TYR A 101 26.67 4.08 -17.90
CA TYR A 101 25.37 3.94 -18.57
C TYR A 101 24.61 5.28 -18.74
N LEU A 102 24.63 6.15 -17.72
CA LEU A 102 23.89 7.42 -17.77
C LEU A 102 24.76 8.54 -18.34
N SER A 103 24.17 9.35 -19.22
CA SER A 103 24.85 10.53 -19.76
C SER A 103 24.87 11.68 -18.74
N LYS A 104 25.85 12.58 -18.85
CA LYS A 104 25.97 13.75 -17.97
C LYS A 104 24.82 14.76 -18.10
N SER A 105 24.03 14.69 -19.18
CA SER A 105 22.86 15.56 -19.41
C SER A 105 21.60 15.09 -18.69
N GLU A 106 21.57 13.85 -18.19
CA GLU A 106 20.45 13.33 -17.41
C GLU A 106 20.38 13.97 -16.02
N GLN A 107 19.24 13.79 -15.35
CA GLN A 107 19.00 14.30 -13.98
C GLN A 107 19.72 13.45 -12.91
N LEU A 108 21.05 13.39 -12.95
CA LEU A 108 21.89 12.54 -12.10
C LEU A 108 21.69 12.79 -10.59
N GLY A 109 21.44 14.04 -10.19
CA GLY A 109 21.16 14.38 -8.78
C GLY A 109 19.92 13.67 -8.24
N ASN A 110 18.85 13.62 -9.03
CA ASN A 110 17.61 12.93 -8.68
C ASN A 110 17.84 11.42 -8.65
N PHE A 111 18.51 10.87 -9.68
CA PHE A 111 18.81 9.45 -9.78
C PHE A 111 19.55 8.91 -8.55
N TYR A 112 20.68 9.53 -8.19
CA TYR A 112 21.50 9.05 -7.07
C TYR A 112 20.89 9.33 -5.70
N CYS A 113 20.13 10.43 -5.55
CA CYS A 113 19.33 10.67 -4.35
C CYS A 113 18.33 9.52 -4.12
N TYR A 114 17.55 9.17 -5.15
CA TYR A 114 16.56 8.09 -5.04
C TYR A 114 17.21 6.72 -4.83
N LEU A 115 18.36 6.46 -5.47
CA LEU A 115 19.09 5.20 -5.33
C LEU A 115 19.68 5.03 -3.92
N LEU A 116 20.24 6.09 -3.33
CA LEU A 116 20.75 6.08 -1.96
C LEU A 116 19.63 6.02 -0.92
N LEU A 117 18.52 6.74 -1.14
CA LEU A 117 17.32 6.64 -0.31
C LEU A 117 16.82 5.20 -0.26
N PHE A 118 16.75 4.54 -1.42
CA PHE A 118 16.37 3.14 -1.54
C PHE A 118 17.37 2.20 -0.84
N MET A 119 18.67 2.44 -0.97
CA MET A 119 19.70 1.65 -0.28
C MET A 119 19.60 1.74 1.24
N GLY A 120 19.47 2.96 1.79
CA GLY A 120 19.28 3.16 3.22
C GLY A 120 17.99 2.51 3.73
N ALA A 121 16.90 2.62 2.97
CA ALA A 121 15.64 1.96 3.27
C ALA A 121 15.79 0.42 3.33
N MET A 122 16.44 -0.19 2.33
CA MET A 122 16.65 -1.64 2.31
C MET A 122 17.55 -2.13 3.45
N LEU A 123 18.62 -1.39 3.80
CA LEU A 123 19.44 -1.71 4.98
C LEU A 123 18.63 -1.61 6.27
N GLY A 124 17.76 -0.59 6.37
CA GLY A 124 16.83 -0.44 7.48
C GLY A 124 15.87 -1.63 7.62
N VAL A 125 15.25 -2.08 6.51
CA VAL A 125 14.35 -3.26 6.53
C VAL A 125 15.03 -4.50 7.09
N VAL A 126 16.27 -4.79 6.66
CA VAL A 126 16.92 -6.06 6.96
C VAL A 126 17.66 -6.08 8.31
N LEU A 127 17.96 -4.93 8.88
CA LEU A 127 18.63 -4.82 10.18
C LEU A 127 17.68 -4.43 11.32
N SER A 128 16.45 -3.98 11.03
CA SER A 128 15.50 -3.58 12.09
C SER A 128 15.01 -4.79 12.88
N ASP A 129 15.16 -4.72 14.20
CA ASP A 129 14.48 -5.62 15.14
C ASP A 129 13.07 -5.12 15.50
N ASN A 130 12.86 -3.81 15.49
CA ASN A 130 11.55 -3.24 15.76
C ASN A 130 10.65 -3.34 14.51
N VAL A 131 9.52 -4.07 14.61
CA VAL A 131 8.62 -4.29 13.47
C VAL A 131 7.99 -3.01 12.90
N ILE A 132 7.78 -1.99 13.73
CA ILE A 132 7.23 -0.71 13.26
C ILE A 132 8.28 0.09 12.49
N ILE A 133 9.54 0.03 12.94
CA ILE A 133 10.66 0.62 12.19
C ILE A 133 10.91 -0.14 10.89
N LEU A 134 10.81 -1.48 10.92
CA LEU A 134 10.84 -2.30 9.73
C LEU A 134 9.75 -1.85 8.74
N TYR A 135 8.51 -1.61 9.21
CA TYR A 135 7.42 -1.09 8.38
C TYR A 135 7.72 0.31 7.82
N LEU A 136 8.28 1.23 8.62
CA LEU A 136 8.68 2.55 8.14
C LEU A 136 9.68 2.45 6.99
N PHE A 137 10.73 1.63 7.16
CA PHE A 137 11.69 1.41 6.10
C PHE A 137 11.08 0.65 4.92
N TRP A 138 10.15 -0.27 5.15
CA TRP A 138 9.41 -0.98 4.11
C TRP A 138 8.67 0.00 3.20
N GLU A 139 7.93 0.96 3.76
CA GLU A 139 7.26 1.99 2.95
C GLU A 139 8.25 2.96 2.29
N LEU A 140 9.38 3.25 2.95
CA LEU A 140 10.44 4.04 2.32
C LEU A 140 11.03 3.34 1.08
N THR A 141 11.10 2.00 1.08
CA THR A 141 11.45 1.23 -0.14
C THR A 141 10.37 1.35 -1.21
N SER A 142 9.08 1.30 -0.86
CA SER A 142 7.96 1.52 -1.78
C SER A 142 8.06 2.89 -2.45
N PHE A 143 8.23 3.94 -1.66
CA PHE A 143 8.28 5.31 -2.13
C PHE A 143 9.51 5.58 -3.01
N SER A 144 10.70 5.16 -2.56
CA SER A 144 11.93 5.35 -3.34
C SER A 144 11.94 4.53 -4.64
N SER A 145 11.39 3.32 -4.65
CA SER A 145 11.24 2.52 -5.87
C SER A 145 10.30 3.17 -6.89
N PHE A 146 9.19 3.76 -6.43
CA PHE A 146 8.26 4.50 -7.28
C PHE A 146 8.97 5.68 -7.97
N LEU A 147 9.80 6.43 -7.24
CA LEU A 147 10.58 7.54 -7.80
C LEU A 147 11.63 7.07 -8.81
N LEU A 148 12.24 5.91 -8.59
CA LEU A 148 13.21 5.31 -9.52
C LEU A 148 12.56 4.75 -10.79
N ILE A 149 11.37 4.14 -10.69
CA ILE A 149 10.62 3.65 -11.87
C ILE A 149 10.11 4.83 -12.71
N SER A 150 9.66 5.90 -12.06
CA SER A 150 9.22 7.13 -12.71
C SER A 150 10.37 8.09 -13.06
N PHE A 151 11.61 7.61 -13.22
CA PHE A 151 12.75 8.49 -13.54
C PHE A 151 12.54 9.29 -14.83
N TRP A 152 12.10 8.63 -15.91
CA TRP A 152 11.74 9.29 -17.18
C TRP A 152 10.25 9.67 -17.21
N ARG A 153 9.89 10.70 -16.44
CA ARG A 153 8.49 11.15 -16.22
C ARG A 153 7.74 11.56 -17.47
N GLU A 154 8.43 11.89 -18.55
CA GLU A 154 7.79 12.27 -19.82
C GLU A 154 7.17 11.07 -20.54
N ARG A 155 7.56 9.84 -20.18
CA ARG A 155 7.02 8.61 -20.76
C ARG A 155 5.80 8.12 -19.98
N GLN A 156 4.65 8.07 -20.65
CA GLN A 156 3.40 7.56 -20.07
C GLN A 156 3.54 6.12 -19.53
N ALA A 157 4.30 5.26 -20.22
CA ALA A 157 4.56 3.90 -19.77
C ALA A 157 5.32 3.86 -18.42
N SER A 158 6.30 4.76 -18.22
CA SER A 158 7.05 4.87 -16.96
C SER A 158 6.15 5.33 -15.81
N ILE A 159 5.27 6.32 -16.05
CA ILE A 159 4.31 6.79 -15.03
C ILE A 159 3.35 5.65 -14.66
N TYR A 160 2.77 4.99 -15.67
CA TYR A 160 1.82 3.91 -15.45
C TYR A 160 2.46 2.74 -14.68
N GLY A 161 3.67 2.31 -15.06
CA GLY A 161 4.42 1.26 -14.36
C GLY A 161 4.73 1.63 -12.92
N ALA A 162 5.12 2.89 -12.67
CA ALA A 162 5.37 3.40 -11.33
C ALA A 162 4.09 3.40 -10.47
N GLN A 163 2.97 3.95 -10.98
CA GLN A 163 1.69 3.99 -10.28
C GLN A 163 1.19 2.58 -9.92
N LYS A 164 1.22 1.65 -10.88
CA LYS A 164 0.81 0.27 -10.66
C LYS A 164 1.65 -0.42 -9.59
N SER A 165 2.97 -0.24 -9.63
CA SER A 165 3.89 -0.77 -8.62
C SER A 165 3.63 -0.19 -7.23
N LEU A 166 3.40 1.13 -7.14
CA LEU A 166 3.09 1.79 -5.88
C LEU A 166 1.79 1.25 -5.28
N ILE A 167 0.70 1.21 -6.06
CA ILE A 167 -0.62 0.76 -5.59
C ILE A 167 -0.54 -0.67 -5.05
N ILE A 168 0.05 -1.59 -5.80
CA ILE A 168 0.11 -3.01 -5.40
C ILE A 168 0.99 -3.19 -4.16
N THR A 169 2.12 -2.49 -4.10
CA THR A 169 3.05 -2.69 -3.00
C THR A 169 2.68 -1.93 -1.73
N VAL A 170 1.99 -0.78 -1.84
CA VAL A 170 1.39 -0.08 -0.69
C VAL A 170 0.17 -0.85 -0.17
N PHE A 171 -0.64 -1.47 -1.04
CA PHE A 171 -1.70 -2.38 -0.60
C PHE A 171 -1.12 -3.52 0.27
N GLY A 172 -0.02 -4.11 -0.17
CA GLY A 172 0.73 -5.09 0.60
C GLY A 172 1.32 -4.53 1.90
N GLY A 173 1.91 -3.34 1.86
CA GLY A 173 2.45 -2.66 3.02
C GLY A 173 1.39 -2.34 4.08
N LEU A 174 0.21 -1.88 3.70
CA LEU A 174 -0.91 -1.66 4.61
C LEU A 174 -1.42 -2.97 5.22
N SER A 175 -1.44 -4.05 4.43
CA SER A 175 -1.75 -5.39 4.95
C SER A 175 -0.68 -5.82 5.97
N LEU A 176 0.61 -5.63 5.68
CA LEU A 176 1.70 -5.88 6.62
C LEU A 176 1.55 -5.09 7.92
N LEU A 177 1.19 -3.81 7.84
CA LEU A 177 0.93 -2.98 9.03
C LEU A 177 -0.21 -3.57 9.88
N GLY A 178 -1.32 -3.96 9.26
CA GLY A 178 -2.42 -4.64 9.96
C GLY A 178 -1.97 -5.95 10.62
N GLY A 179 -1.15 -6.74 9.93
CA GLY A 179 -0.57 -7.97 10.46
C GLY A 179 0.36 -7.73 11.65
N ILE A 180 1.22 -6.71 11.57
CA ILE A 180 2.13 -6.31 12.65
C ILE A 180 1.36 -5.86 13.90
N ILE A 181 0.32 -5.05 13.73
CA ILE A 181 -0.51 -4.59 14.86
C ILE A 181 -1.14 -5.79 15.57
N LEU A 182 -1.73 -6.71 14.82
CA LEU A 182 -2.34 -7.92 15.39
C LEU A 182 -1.31 -8.85 16.05
N LEU A 183 -0.10 -8.93 15.49
CA LEU A 183 0.99 -9.74 16.01
C LEU A 183 1.53 -9.21 17.35
N ALA A 184 1.53 -7.89 17.55
CA ALA A 184 2.06 -7.23 18.74
C ALA A 184 1.09 -7.26 19.94
N ILE A 185 -0.20 -7.54 19.73
CA ILE A 185 -1.22 -7.54 20.81
C ILE A 185 -0.91 -8.57 21.91
N PRO A 186 -0.60 -9.85 21.61
CA PRO A 186 -0.39 -10.86 22.66
C PRO A 186 0.84 -10.58 23.52
N THR A 187 1.95 -10.16 22.90
CA THR A 187 3.25 -9.97 23.56
C THR A 187 3.48 -8.55 24.08
N GLN A 188 2.63 -7.59 23.69
CA GLN A 188 2.75 -6.16 23.99
C GLN A 188 4.13 -5.56 23.64
N SER A 189 4.80 -6.12 22.63
CA SER A 189 6.14 -5.75 22.22
C SER A 189 6.25 -5.63 20.71
N PHE A 190 7.08 -4.69 20.25
CA PHE A 190 7.41 -4.52 18.84
C PHE A 190 8.78 -5.11 18.46
N SER A 191 9.48 -5.78 19.38
CA SER A 191 10.75 -6.46 19.09
C SER A 191 10.51 -7.82 18.43
N ILE A 192 11.12 -8.06 17.28
CA ILE A 192 11.06 -9.35 16.57
C ILE A 192 11.69 -10.44 17.42
N GLN A 193 12.88 -10.22 18.01
CA GLN A 193 13.51 -11.22 18.87
C GLN A 193 12.62 -11.57 20.08
N TYR A 194 11.98 -10.58 20.70
CA TYR A 194 11.06 -10.82 21.82
C TYR A 194 9.84 -11.65 21.39
N MET A 195 9.26 -11.34 20.21
CA MET A 195 8.13 -12.09 19.64
C MET A 195 8.49 -13.53 19.29
N ILE A 196 9.72 -13.79 18.79
CA ILE A 196 10.19 -15.15 18.52
C ILE A 196 10.31 -15.95 19.83
N GLN A 197 10.83 -15.35 20.90
CA GLN A 197 10.95 -16.01 22.22
C GLN A 197 9.59 -16.34 22.84
N HIS A 198 8.56 -15.53 22.56
CA HIS A 198 7.20 -15.69 23.07
C HIS A 198 6.23 -16.19 21.97
N ALA A 199 6.75 -16.94 20.98
CA ALA A 199 5.94 -17.38 19.84
C ALA A 199 4.72 -18.22 20.25
N SER A 200 4.79 -18.96 21.36
CA SER A 200 3.66 -19.76 21.88
C SER A 200 2.46 -18.90 22.28
N GLU A 201 2.68 -17.71 22.86
CA GLU A 201 1.61 -16.76 23.21
C GLU A 201 0.92 -16.24 21.95
N ILE A 202 1.71 -15.97 20.91
CA ILE A 202 1.22 -15.52 19.62
C ILE A 202 0.41 -16.62 18.93
N GLN A 203 0.92 -17.85 18.91
CA GLN A 203 0.29 -19.00 18.25
C GLN A 203 -1.06 -19.38 18.89
N ASN A 204 -1.19 -19.16 20.21
CA ASN A 204 -2.45 -19.40 20.94
C ASN A 204 -3.45 -18.23 20.84
N SER A 205 -3.07 -17.10 20.23
CA SER A 205 -3.93 -15.94 20.09
C SER A 205 -5.04 -16.17 19.04
N PRO A 206 -6.27 -15.68 19.27
CA PRO A 206 -7.32 -15.72 18.25
C PRO A 206 -6.96 -14.93 16.98
N PHE A 207 -5.99 -14.01 17.04
CA PHE A 207 -5.57 -13.20 15.90
C PHE A 207 -4.48 -13.85 15.04
N PHE A 208 -3.92 -15.00 15.46
CA PHE A 208 -2.75 -15.63 14.83
C PHE A 208 -2.91 -15.84 13.33
N ILE A 209 -4.00 -16.51 12.90
CA ILE A 209 -4.25 -16.83 11.48
C ILE A 209 -4.42 -15.54 10.66
N PHE A 210 -5.12 -14.54 11.21
CA PHE A 210 -5.38 -13.31 10.49
C PHE A 210 -4.10 -12.45 10.35
N ALA A 211 -3.28 -12.37 11.41
CA ALA A 211 -1.96 -11.75 11.36
C ALA A 211 -1.06 -12.44 10.33
N MET A 212 -1.04 -13.78 10.32
CA MET A 212 -0.28 -14.60 9.37
C MET A 212 -0.66 -14.29 7.92
N ILE A 213 -1.96 -14.27 7.59
CA ILE A 213 -2.46 -13.97 6.23
C ILE A 213 -2.04 -12.56 5.79
N LEU A 214 -2.21 -11.57 6.66
CA LEU A 214 -1.88 -10.18 6.36
C LEU A 214 -0.37 -9.98 6.12
N ILE A 215 0.49 -10.62 6.93
CA ILE A 215 1.94 -10.61 6.75
C ILE A 215 2.34 -11.30 5.44
N MET A 216 1.73 -12.46 5.13
CA MET A 216 1.96 -13.15 3.86
C MET A 216 1.57 -12.31 2.65
N ILE A 217 0.43 -11.60 2.68
CA ILE A 217 0.02 -10.67 1.61
C ILE A 217 1.09 -9.57 1.44
N GLY A 218 1.57 -9.00 2.55
CA GLY A 218 2.66 -8.03 2.52
C GLY A 218 3.93 -8.58 1.87
N ALA A 219 4.36 -9.78 2.25
CA ALA A 219 5.53 -10.42 1.66
C ALA A 219 5.34 -10.74 0.16
N PHE A 220 4.22 -11.38 -0.20
CA PHE A 220 3.92 -11.85 -1.56
C PHE A 220 3.78 -10.72 -2.56
N THR A 221 3.22 -9.59 -2.16
CA THR A 221 3.12 -8.39 -3.02
C THR A 221 4.50 -7.81 -3.34
N LYS A 222 5.42 -7.68 -2.36
CA LYS A 222 6.77 -7.17 -2.61
C LYS A 222 7.69 -8.14 -3.34
N SER A 223 7.57 -9.44 -3.10
CA SER A 223 8.36 -10.45 -3.84
C SER A 223 7.70 -10.89 -5.15
N ALA A 224 6.70 -10.14 -5.63
CA ALA A 224 6.05 -10.35 -6.91
C ALA A 224 5.53 -11.79 -7.10
N GLN A 225 4.97 -12.40 -6.05
CA GLN A 225 4.40 -13.75 -6.11
C GLN A 225 3.04 -13.75 -6.80
N PHE A 226 2.52 -14.92 -7.15
CA PHE A 226 1.16 -15.07 -7.64
C PHE A 226 0.13 -14.68 -6.57
N PRO A 227 -0.91 -13.86 -6.88
CA PRO A 227 -1.23 -13.24 -8.17
C PRO A 227 -0.65 -11.82 -8.37
N PHE A 228 0.13 -11.30 -7.42
CA PHE A 228 0.65 -9.93 -7.37
C PHE A 228 1.87 -9.64 -8.27
N TYR A 229 2.38 -10.61 -9.03
CA TYR A 229 3.55 -10.45 -9.92
C TYR A 229 3.42 -9.35 -10.98
N ILE A 230 2.19 -8.91 -11.27
CA ILE A 230 1.84 -8.05 -12.40
C ILE A 230 2.56 -6.71 -12.45
N TRP A 231 3.03 -6.16 -11.33
CA TRP A 231 3.73 -4.88 -11.33
C TRP A 231 5.17 -4.98 -11.84
N LEU A 232 5.83 -6.14 -11.67
CA LEU A 232 7.25 -6.29 -11.95
C LEU A 232 7.59 -6.15 -13.44
N PRO A 233 6.85 -6.76 -14.39
CA PRO A 233 7.10 -6.55 -15.82
C PRO A 233 6.92 -5.10 -16.27
N ASP A 234 5.92 -4.39 -15.74
CA ASP A 234 5.64 -3.00 -16.11
C ASP A 234 6.64 -2.02 -15.46
N ALA A 235 7.33 -2.43 -14.38
CA ALA A 235 8.42 -1.66 -13.77
C ALA A 235 9.72 -1.64 -14.61
N MET A 236 9.81 -2.43 -15.69
CA MET A 236 10.99 -2.51 -16.58
C MET A 236 11.21 -1.27 -17.46
N GLU A 237 10.33 -0.27 -17.37
CA GLU A 237 10.53 1.06 -17.94
C GLU A 237 11.59 1.88 -17.19
N ALA A 238 11.98 1.44 -15.99
CA ALA A 238 13.06 2.07 -15.24
C ALA A 238 14.42 1.98 -15.97
N PRO A 239 15.36 2.90 -15.69
CA PRO A 239 16.74 2.78 -16.17
C PRO A 239 17.35 1.43 -15.77
N THR A 240 18.14 0.83 -16.65
CA THR A 240 18.65 -0.53 -16.41
C THR A 240 19.45 -0.72 -15.12
N PRO A 241 20.26 0.25 -14.63
CA PRO A 241 20.90 0.14 -13.32
C PRO A 241 19.87 -0.03 -12.18
N VAL A 242 18.71 0.64 -12.26
CA VAL A 242 17.61 0.47 -11.30
C VAL A 242 17.06 -0.94 -11.37
N SER A 243 16.77 -1.43 -12.58
CA SER A 243 16.23 -2.79 -12.77
C SER A 243 17.20 -3.84 -12.22
N ALA A 244 18.51 -3.68 -12.50
CA ALA A 244 19.54 -4.56 -11.95
C ALA A 244 19.53 -4.56 -10.43
N TYR A 245 19.43 -3.41 -9.78
CA TYR A 245 19.46 -3.33 -8.32
C TYR A 245 18.19 -3.82 -7.64
N LEU A 246 17.04 -3.24 -8.01
CA LEU A 246 15.74 -3.49 -7.38
C LEU A 246 15.28 -4.93 -7.59
N HIS A 247 15.48 -5.46 -8.80
CA HIS A 247 14.91 -6.75 -9.19
C HIS A 247 15.91 -7.90 -9.11
N SER A 248 17.21 -7.63 -8.93
CA SER A 248 18.18 -8.73 -8.75
C SER A 248 18.54 -8.96 -7.29
N ALA A 249 18.69 -7.92 -6.47
CA ALA A 249 19.36 -8.03 -5.16
C ALA A 249 18.55 -7.53 -3.96
N THR A 250 17.57 -6.65 -4.16
CA THR A 250 17.05 -5.84 -3.05
C THR A 250 15.53 -5.91 -2.89
N MET A 251 14.77 -5.05 -3.55
CA MET A 251 13.32 -4.84 -3.32
C MET A 251 12.53 -6.13 -3.36
N VAL A 252 12.74 -6.93 -4.42
CA VAL A 252 12.00 -8.17 -4.64
C VAL A 252 12.37 -9.28 -3.66
N LYS A 253 13.49 -9.14 -2.93
CA LYS A 253 13.89 -10.06 -1.86
C LYS A 253 13.43 -9.61 -0.48
N ALA A 254 12.90 -8.39 -0.31
CA ALA A 254 12.37 -7.92 0.98
C ALA A 254 11.23 -8.83 1.48
N GLY A 255 10.36 -9.29 0.58
CA GLY A 255 9.32 -10.28 0.92
C GLY A 255 9.89 -11.64 1.32
N LEU A 256 10.97 -12.09 0.67
CA LEU A 256 11.65 -13.34 1.03
C LEU A 256 12.33 -13.24 2.41
N TYR A 257 12.99 -12.10 2.68
CA TYR A 257 13.56 -11.78 3.98
C TYR A 257 12.49 -11.81 5.07
N LEU A 258 11.35 -11.16 4.84
CA LEU A 258 10.25 -11.12 5.81
C LEU A 258 9.68 -12.50 6.11
N ILE A 259 9.46 -13.33 5.08
CA ILE A 259 9.04 -14.73 5.27
C ILE A 259 10.08 -15.49 6.10
N ALA A 260 11.35 -15.46 5.68
CA ALA A 260 12.43 -16.13 6.40
C ALA A 260 12.56 -15.68 7.87
N ARG A 261 12.42 -14.37 8.13
CA ARG A 261 12.50 -13.76 9.47
C ARG A 261 11.32 -14.11 10.36
N MET A 262 10.12 -14.28 9.79
CA MET A 262 8.88 -14.58 10.51
C MET A 262 8.58 -16.09 10.60
N THR A 263 9.34 -16.92 9.87
CA THR A 263 9.24 -18.39 9.92
C THR A 263 9.25 -18.93 11.36
N PRO A 264 10.15 -18.52 12.28
CA PRO A 264 10.14 -19.03 13.66
C PRO A 264 8.82 -18.85 14.41
N ILE A 265 8.01 -17.84 14.04
CA ILE A 265 6.71 -17.55 14.67
C ILE A 265 5.61 -18.36 14.00
N PHE A 266 5.57 -18.42 12.66
CA PHE A 266 4.43 -18.95 11.91
C PHE A 266 4.59 -20.39 11.40
N ALA A 267 5.80 -20.95 11.36
CA ALA A 267 6.07 -22.28 10.80
C ALA A 267 5.32 -23.42 11.53
N ALA A 268 4.92 -23.21 12.79
CA ALA A 268 4.06 -24.13 13.53
C ALA A 268 2.68 -24.35 12.85
N SER A 269 2.23 -23.41 12.01
CA SER A 269 0.97 -23.55 11.29
C SER A 269 1.14 -24.33 9.98
N GLN A 270 0.29 -25.34 9.76
CA GLN A 270 0.12 -25.98 8.46
C GLN A 270 -0.19 -24.96 7.35
N GLY A 271 -0.99 -23.92 7.67
CA GLY A 271 -1.39 -22.88 6.73
C GLY A 271 -0.20 -22.09 6.16
N TRP A 272 0.84 -21.86 6.97
CA TRP A 272 2.06 -21.19 6.54
C TRP A 272 2.82 -22.04 5.51
N ILE A 273 3.14 -23.28 5.88
CA ILE A 273 3.94 -24.22 5.08
C ILE A 273 3.30 -24.42 3.69
N TRP A 274 2.01 -24.75 3.66
CA TRP A 274 1.31 -25.00 2.40
C TRP A 274 1.18 -23.75 1.54
N THR A 275 0.78 -22.62 2.13
CA THR A 275 0.55 -21.40 1.36
C THR A 275 1.86 -20.90 0.75
N VAL A 276 2.94 -20.81 1.54
CA VAL A 276 4.25 -20.35 1.08
C VAL A 276 4.81 -21.28 -0.01
N THR A 277 4.74 -22.60 0.20
CA THR A 277 5.23 -23.59 -0.76
C THR A 277 4.44 -23.55 -2.07
N LEU A 278 3.10 -23.60 -1.99
CA LEU A 278 2.23 -23.67 -3.16
C LEU A 278 2.28 -22.37 -3.97
N VAL A 279 2.22 -21.21 -3.31
CA VAL A 279 2.35 -19.90 -3.98
C VAL A 279 3.70 -19.80 -4.68
N GLY A 280 4.79 -20.24 -4.04
CA GLY A 280 6.12 -20.28 -4.65
C GLY A 280 6.17 -21.15 -5.91
N LEU A 281 5.67 -22.38 -5.84
CA LEU A 281 5.66 -23.33 -6.97
C LEU A 281 4.77 -22.86 -8.13
N ILE A 282 3.57 -22.34 -7.84
CA ILE A 282 2.68 -21.76 -8.85
C ILE A 282 3.36 -20.56 -9.52
N THR A 283 4.02 -19.70 -8.74
CA THR A 283 4.75 -18.54 -9.24
C THR A 283 5.91 -18.97 -10.15
N LEU A 284 6.71 -19.96 -9.73
CA LEU A 284 7.79 -20.55 -10.51
C LEU A 284 7.29 -21.04 -11.87
N PHE A 285 6.27 -21.89 -11.88
CA PHE A 285 5.71 -22.44 -13.11
C PHE A 285 5.13 -21.35 -14.01
N TRP A 286 4.22 -20.54 -13.46
CA TRP A 286 3.49 -19.52 -14.20
C TRP A 286 4.43 -18.49 -14.82
N ALA A 287 5.39 -17.97 -14.05
CA ALA A 287 6.30 -16.97 -14.56
C ALA A 287 7.30 -17.54 -15.57
N SER A 288 7.78 -18.78 -15.38
CA SER A 288 8.67 -19.42 -16.35
C SER A 288 8.00 -19.62 -17.70
N LEU A 289 6.73 -20.04 -17.70
CA LEU A 289 5.93 -20.14 -18.92
C LEU A 289 5.77 -18.77 -19.59
N ASN A 290 5.39 -17.73 -18.83
CA ASN A 290 5.19 -16.38 -19.37
C ASN A 290 6.47 -15.69 -19.84
N ALA A 291 7.65 -16.07 -19.33
CA ALA A 291 8.94 -15.57 -19.82
C ALA A 291 9.20 -15.97 -21.27
N THR A 292 8.79 -17.18 -21.68
CA THR A 292 9.04 -17.72 -23.03
C THR A 292 8.32 -16.96 -24.15
N LYS A 293 7.19 -16.30 -23.84
CA LYS A 293 6.41 -15.54 -24.83
C LYS A 293 6.83 -14.07 -24.97
N GLN A 294 7.62 -13.55 -24.03
CA GLN A 294 8.05 -12.14 -24.06
C GLN A 294 8.89 -11.83 -25.29
N GLN A 295 8.72 -10.62 -25.83
CA GLN A 295 9.46 -10.13 -27.00
C GLN A 295 10.49 -9.05 -26.63
N ASP A 296 10.59 -8.73 -25.34
CA ASP A 296 11.47 -7.70 -24.79
C ASP A 296 12.50 -8.34 -23.87
N LEU A 297 13.78 -8.00 -23.99
CA LEU A 297 14.83 -8.58 -23.15
C LEU A 297 14.61 -8.32 -21.66
N LYS A 298 14.23 -7.10 -21.25
CA LYS A 298 13.93 -6.80 -19.84
C LYS A 298 12.65 -7.51 -19.41
N GLY A 299 11.66 -7.62 -20.29
CA GLY A 299 10.45 -8.40 -20.05
C GLY A 299 10.74 -9.88 -19.75
N ILE A 300 11.62 -10.51 -20.52
CA ILE A 300 12.09 -11.90 -20.27
C ILE A 300 12.75 -11.98 -18.89
N LEU A 301 13.67 -11.05 -18.57
CA LEU A 301 14.37 -11.05 -17.29
C LEU A 301 13.45 -10.76 -16.09
N ALA A 302 12.41 -9.95 -16.27
CA ALA A 302 11.40 -9.68 -15.24
C ALA A 302 10.65 -10.95 -14.88
N PHE A 303 10.07 -11.66 -15.86
CA PHE A 303 9.39 -12.93 -15.59
C PHE A 303 10.34 -14.02 -15.09
N SER A 304 11.57 -14.05 -15.59
CA SER A 304 12.59 -14.95 -15.05
C SER A 304 12.90 -14.64 -13.58
N THR A 305 12.92 -13.36 -13.18
CA THR A 305 13.08 -12.96 -11.77
C THR A 305 11.92 -13.46 -10.93
N VAL A 306 10.67 -13.23 -11.36
CA VAL A 306 9.47 -13.77 -10.67
C VAL A 306 9.58 -15.29 -10.48
N SER A 307 10.01 -16.00 -11.52
CA SER A 307 10.20 -17.46 -11.50
C SER A 307 11.20 -17.91 -10.43
N GLN A 308 12.40 -17.32 -10.38
CA GLN A 308 13.41 -17.69 -9.38
C GLN A 308 13.00 -17.27 -7.95
N LEU A 309 12.31 -16.14 -7.78
CA LEU A 309 11.76 -15.76 -6.47
C LEU A 309 10.71 -16.76 -6.00
N GLY A 310 9.88 -17.28 -6.92
CA GLY A 310 8.94 -18.37 -6.63
C GLY A 310 9.64 -19.65 -6.19
N MET A 311 10.77 -20.00 -6.82
CA MET A 311 11.60 -21.14 -6.40
C MET A 311 12.15 -20.95 -4.98
N ILE A 312 12.71 -19.77 -4.66
CA ILE A 312 13.20 -19.47 -3.31
C ILE A 312 12.06 -19.51 -2.30
N MET A 313 10.90 -18.94 -2.63
CA MET A 313 9.71 -18.96 -1.77
C MET A 313 9.26 -20.40 -1.49
N ALA A 314 9.25 -21.26 -2.50
CA ALA A 314 8.91 -22.67 -2.33
C ALA A 314 9.89 -23.39 -1.38
N MET A 315 11.19 -23.13 -1.52
CA MET A 315 12.21 -23.70 -0.62
C MET A 315 12.08 -23.19 0.82
N LEU A 316 11.73 -21.90 1.03
CA LEU A 316 11.45 -21.37 2.37
C LEU A 316 10.22 -22.05 3.00
N GLY A 317 9.17 -22.31 2.21
CA GLY A 317 7.99 -23.04 2.66
C GLY A 317 8.29 -24.51 3.01
N ILE A 318 9.09 -25.20 2.17
CA ILE A 318 9.54 -26.57 2.44
C ILE A 318 10.44 -26.61 3.68
N GLY A 319 11.35 -25.65 3.83
CA GLY A 319 12.23 -25.56 5.00
C GLY A 319 11.46 -25.45 6.30
N ALA A 320 10.31 -24.76 6.30
CA ALA A 320 9.45 -24.62 7.48
C ALA A 320 8.88 -25.95 8.00
N ILE A 321 8.93 -27.03 7.21
CA ILE A 321 8.60 -28.39 7.67
C ILE A 321 9.53 -28.85 8.80
N SER A 322 10.79 -28.39 8.81
CA SER A 322 11.76 -28.76 9.84
C SER A 322 11.30 -28.45 11.27
N TYR A 323 10.46 -27.43 11.46
CA TYR A 323 9.86 -27.07 12.76
C TYR A 323 8.94 -28.14 13.36
N HIS A 324 8.52 -29.13 12.56
CA HIS A 324 7.62 -30.21 12.98
C HIS A 324 8.36 -31.52 13.27
N TYR A 325 9.67 -31.55 13.06
CA TYR A 325 10.52 -32.71 13.32
C TYR A 325 11.60 -32.38 14.36
N GLN A 326 12.21 -33.41 14.96
CA GLN A 326 13.30 -33.26 15.91
C GLN A 326 14.49 -34.13 15.49
N GLY A 327 15.69 -33.78 15.97
CA GLY A 327 16.91 -34.54 15.66
C GLY A 327 17.30 -34.45 14.18
N ASP A 328 17.80 -35.56 13.63
CA ASP A 328 18.34 -35.59 12.27
C ASP A 328 17.25 -35.40 11.20
N ASP A 329 16.01 -35.81 11.45
CA ASP A 329 14.89 -35.58 10.52
C ASP A 329 14.64 -34.08 10.28
N SER A 330 14.80 -33.25 11.31
CA SER A 330 14.71 -31.79 11.18
C SER A 330 15.79 -31.25 10.24
N LYS A 331 17.01 -31.77 10.32
CA LYS A 331 18.15 -31.30 9.50
C LYS A 331 17.89 -31.54 8.01
N ILE A 332 17.26 -32.67 7.66
CA ILE A 332 16.92 -33.02 6.28
C ILE A 332 16.01 -31.95 5.64
N TYR A 333 14.95 -31.53 6.34
CA TYR A 333 14.08 -30.46 5.82
C TYR A 333 14.72 -29.08 5.90
N ALA A 334 15.54 -28.84 6.93
CA ALA A 334 16.24 -27.57 7.10
C ALA A 334 17.25 -27.29 5.98
N ALA A 335 17.75 -28.33 5.30
CA ALA A 335 18.55 -28.19 4.07
C ALA A 335 17.84 -27.38 2.98
N ALA A 336 16.50 -27.32 2.97
CA ALA A 336 15.75 -26.46 2.07
C ALA A 336 15.96 -24.96 2.34
N PHE A 337 16.14 -24.54 3.60
CA PHE A 337 16.55 -23.16 3.90
C PHE A 337 17.94 -22.87 3.35
N THR A 338 18.89 -23.80 3.50
CA THR A 338 20.23 -23.66 2.95
C THR A 338 20.19 -23.54 1.42
N ALA A 339 19.41 -24.39 0.74
CA ALA A 339 19.18 -24.29 -0.69
C ALA A 339 18.53 -22.96 -1.10
N ALA A 340 17.54 -22.48 -0.33
CA ALA A 340 16.89 -21.19 -0.54
C ALA A 340 17.88 -20.03 -0.48
N ILE A 341 18.70 -19.98 0.57
CA ILE A 341 19.71 -18.95 0.80
C ILE A 341 20.81 -19.01 -0.25
N PHE A 342 21.28 -20.20 -0.60
CA PHE A 342 22.27 -20.36 -1.65
C PHE A 342 21.74 -19.89 -3.02
N HIS A 343 20.53 -20.29 -3.40
CA HIS A 343 19.91 -19.82 -4.62
C HIS A 343 19.63 -18.31 -4.60
N LEU A 344 19.34 -17.73 -3.43
CA LEU A 344 19.14 -16.30 -3.26
C LEU A 344 20.42 -15.50 -3.60
N ILE A 345 21.60 -15.96 -3.14
CA ILE A 345 22.90 -15.39 -3.49
C ILE A 345 23.18 -15.57 -4.99
N ASN A 346 22.97 -16.79 -5.51
CA ASN A 346 23.20 -17.10 -6.91
C ASN A 346 22.33 -16.22 -7.82
N HIS A 347 21.04 -16.09 -7.51
CA HIS A 347 20.14 -15.21 -8.24
C HIS A 347 20.63 -13.77 -8.25
N ALA A 348 21.09 -13.25 -7.11
CA ALA A 348 21.56 -11.88 -7.03
C ALA A 348 22.77 -11.64 -7.95
N THR A 349 23.69 -12.60 -8.05
CA THR A 349 24.88 -12.48 -8.91
C THR A 349 24.56 -12.60 -10.39
N PHE A 350 23.99 -13.72 -10.86
CA PHE A 350 23.75 -13.91 -12.29
C PHE A 350 22.69 -12.95 -12.84
N LYS A 351 21.65 -12.61 -12.06
CA LYS A 351 20.59 -11.71 -12.55
C LYS A 351 21.06 -10.28 -12.66
N GLY A 352 21.86 -9.82 -11.69
CA GLY A 352 22.49 -8.49 -11.74
C GLY A 352 23.32 -8.31 -13.00
N ALA A 353 24.14 -9.32 -13.33
CA ALA A 353 24.94 -9.32 -14.56
C ALA A 353 24.08 -9.32 -15.83
N LEU A 354 23.05 -10.17 -15.89
CA LEU A 354 22.15 -10.26 -17.06
C LEU A 354 21.40 -8.94 -17.33
N PHE A 355 20.93 -8.24 -16.29
CA PHE A 355 20.32 -6.92 -16.47
C PHE A 355 21.34 -5.90 -16.98
N MET A 356 22.55 -5.86 -16.40
CA MET A 356 23.61 -4.96 -16.86
C MET A 356 24.00 -5.21 -18.31
N ILE A 357 24.16 -6.48 -18.74
CA ILE A 357 24.44 -6.79 -20.15
C ILE A 357 23.25 -6.47 -21.06
N THR A 358 22.01 -6.69 -20.62
CA THR A 358 20.83 -6.23 -21.38
C THR A 358 20.87 -4.72 -21.59
N GLY A 359 21.31 -3.96 -20.58
CA GLY A 359 21.52 -2.52 -20.68
C GLY A 359 22.67 -2.14 -21.62
N ALA A 360 23.75 -2.94 -21.67
CA ALA A 360 24.83 -2.76 -22.62
C ALA A 360 24.37 -3.00 -24.08
N VAL A 361 23.59 -4.06 -24.32
CA VAL A 361 23.00 -4.36 -25.63
C VAL A 361 22.05 -3.23 -26.07
N ASP A 362 21.18 -2.76 -25.18
CA ASP A 362 20.26 -1.65 -25.44
C ASP A 362 21.03 -0.35 -25.73
N HIS A 363 22.07 -0.03 -24.96
CA HIS A 363 22.90 1.15 -25.18
C HIS A 363 23.64 1.11 -26.53
N SER A 364 24.17 -0.06 -26.89
CA SER A 364 24.96 -0.30 -28.11
C SER A 364 24.11 -0.31 -29.38
N THR A 365 22.96 -1.00 -29.34
CA THR A 365 22.11 -1.25 -30.51
C THR A 365 20.92 -0.29 -30.62
N GLY A 366 20.52 0.34 -29.51
CA GLY A 366 19.35 1.22 -29.42
C GLY A 366 18.01 0.49 -29.33
N THR A 367 18.00 -0.84 -29.16
CA THR A 367 16.77 -1.63 -29.04
C THR A 367 16.95 -2.82 -28.09
N ARG A 368 15.85 -3.21 -27.45
CA ARG A 368 15.72 -4.40 -26.59
C ARG A 368 14.72 -5.44 -27.13
N ASP A 369 14.22 -5.21 -28.34
CA ASP A 369 13.27 -6.11 -29.04
C ASP A 369 14.00 -7.31 -29.64
N VAL A 370 13.65 -8.51 -29.18
CA VAL A 370 14.27 -9.77 -29.60
C VAL A 370 14.07 -10.09 -31.09
N LYS A 371 13.10 -9.46 -31.77
CA LYS A 371 12.86 -9.66 -33.21
C LYS A 371 13.88 -8.93 -34.09
N LYS A 372 14.41 -7.81 -33.58
CA LYS A 372 15.38 -6.95 -34.28
C LYS A 372 16.81 -7.35 -34.00
N LEU A 373 17.06 -7.96 -32.83
CA LEU A 373 18.36 -8.44 -32.42
C LEU A 373 18.73 -9.76 -33.12
N GLY A 374 20.03 -10.04 -33.22
CA GLY A 374 20.60 -11.25 -33.82
C GLY A 374 22.01 -11.03 -34.36
N GLY A 375 22.82 -12.10 -34.38
CA GLY A 375 24.15 -12.10 -34.98
C GLY A 375 25.20 -11.20 -34.32
N LEU A 376 25.05 -10.88 -33.02
CA LEU A 376 25.96 -9.97 -32.31
C LEU A 376 27.22 -10.64 -31.73
N LEU A 377 27.39 -11.97 -31.88
CA LEU A 377 28.48 -12.73 -31.27
C LEU A 377 29.87 -12.17 -31.60
N THR A 378 30.14 -11.89 -32.88
CA THR A 378 31.45 -11.38 -33.33
C THR A 378 31.64 -9.89 -33.08
N ILE A 379 30.56 -9.16 -32.78
CA ILE A 379 30.58 -7.70 -32.56
C ILE A 379 30.75 -7.38 -31.07
N MET A 380 30.14 -8.19 -30.19
CA MET A 380 30.17 -8.00 -28.74
C MET A 380 30.65 -9.27 -28.02
N PRO A 381 31.90 -9.74 -28.27
CA PRO A 381 32.38 -11.01 -27.76
C PRO A 381 32.47 -11.06 -26.23
N ILE A 382 32.79 -9.94 -25.56
CA ILE A 382 32.90 -9.91 -24.09
C ILE A 382 31.51 -9.98 -23.47
N SER A 383 30.56 -9.19 -24.01
CA SER A 383 29.16 -9.25 -23.59
C SER A 383 28.55 -10.63 -23.84
N PHE A 384 28.93 -11.30 -24.94
CA PHE A 384 28.53 -12.68 -25.22
C PHE A 384 29.04 -13.64 -24.13
N THR A 385 30.34 -13.64 -23.83
CA THR A 385 30.92 -14.53 -22.82
C THR A 385 30.27 -14.36 -21.46
N ILE A 386 30.08 -13.11 -21.00
CA ILE A 386 29.40 -12.82 -19.74
C ILE A 386 27.95 -13.34 -19.76
N THR A 387 27.24 -13.14 -20.87
CA THR A 387 25.85 -13.63 -21.01
C THR A 387 25.79 -15.14 -20.98
N VAL A 388 26.70 -15.85 -21.65
CA VAL A 388 26.74 -17.32 -21.64
C VAL A 388 26.96 -17.83 -20.22
N ILE A 389 27.97 -17.33 -19.50
CA ILE A 389 28.26 -17.74 -18.11
C ILE A 389 27.02 -17.56 -17.22
N THR A 390 26.43 -16.37 -17.27
CA THR A 390 25.35 -15.98 -16.35
C THR A 390 23.99 -16.58 -16.74
N ALA A 391 23.70 -16.73 -18.03
CA ALA A 391 22.47 -17.37 -18.51
C ALA A 391 22.53 -18.91 -18.36
N LEU A 392 23.69 -19.54 -18.53
CA LEU A 392 23.85 -20.97 -18.26
C LEU A 392 23.79 -21.27 -16.75
N SER A 393 24.33 -20.39 -15.91
CA SER A 393 24.07 -20.43 -14.46
C SER A 393 22.56 -20.34 -14.18
N MET A 394 21.86 -19.35 -14.74
CA MET A 394 20.40 -19.23 -14.60
C MET A 394 19.64 -20.46 -15.12
N ALA A 395 20.12 -21.10 -16.18
CA ALA A 395 19.55 -22.34 -16.72
C ALA A 395 19.79 -23.54 -15.77
N GLY A 396 20.85 -23.48 -14.96
CA GLY A 396 21.25 -24.51 -14.02
C GLY A 396 22.23 -25.52 -14.62
N VAL A 397 23.13 -25.09 -15.51
CA VAL A 397 24.05 -25.97 -16.25
C VAL A 397 25.43 -26.04 -15.58
N PRO A 398 26.06 -27.23 -15.42
CA PRO A 398 27.44 -27.35 -14.94
C PRO A 398 28.45 -26.64 -15.87
N PRO A 399 29.54 -26.03 -15.35
CA PRO A 399 30.02 -26.05 -13.97
C PRO A 399 29.62 -24.81 -13.13
N PHE A 400 28.52 -24.14 -13.46
CA PHE A 400 28.15 -22.86 -12.82
C PHE A 400 27.36 -23.04 -11.53
N ASN A 401 27.43 -22.07 -10.61
CA ASN A 401 26.76 -22.10 -9.29
C ASN A 401 25.24 -22.39 -9.35
N GLY A 402 24.55 -21.99 -10.41
CA GLY A 402 23.12 -22.23 -10.55
C GLY A 402 22.75 -23.71 -10.64
N PHE A 403 23.63 -24.58 -11.15
CA PHE A 403 23.41 -26.03 -11.17
C PHE A 403 23.25 -26.57 -9.74
N LEU A 404 24.23 -26.30 -8.87
CA LEU A 404 24.22 -26.72 -7.47
C LEU A 404 22.92 -26.32 -6.76
N SER A 405 22.53 -25.04 -6.88
CA SER A 405 21.31 -24.56 -6.20
C SER A 405 20.01 -25.17 -6.74
N LYS A 406 19.96 -25.55 -8.02
CA LYS A 406 18.76 -26.17 -8.62
C LYS A 406 18.69 -27.66 -8.34
N GLU A 407 19.82 -28.35 -8.29
CA GLU A 407 19.88 -29.73 -7.85
C GLU A 407 19.37 -29.83 -6.40
N SER A 408 19.88 -28.98 -5.49
CA SER A 408 19.39 -28.91 -4.11
C SER A 408 17.91 -28.55 -4.02
N PHE A 409 17.41 -27.64 -4.88
CA PHE A 409 15.96 -27.37 -4.95
C PHE A 409 15.18 -28.65 -5.27
N LEU A 410 15.56 -29.40 -6.31
CA LEU A 410 14.87 -30.64 -6.67
C LEU A 410 14.95 -31.67 -5.53
N GLU A 411 16.11 -31.85 -4.91
CA GLU A 411 16.27 -32.75 -3.75
C GLU A 411 15.32 -32.38 -2.61
N THR A 412 15.19 -31.10 -2.29
CA THR A 412 14.28 -30.64 -1.24
C THR A 412 12.81 -30.88 -1.60
N THR A 413 12.42 -30.78 -2.87
CA THR A 413 11.05 -31.11 -3.30
C THR A 413 10.73 -32.60 -3.21
N PHE A 414 11.69 -33.49 -3.53
CA PHE A 414 11.53 -34.94 -3.36
C PHE A 414 11.55 -35.36 -1.89
N THR A 415 12.33 -34.66 -1.07
CA THR A 415 12.33 -34.85 0.39
C THR A 415 10.99 -34.43 0.96
N ALA A 416 10.50 -33.24 0.59
CA ALA A 416 9.19 -32.74 1.02
C ALA A 416 8.06 -33.70 0.64
N SER A 417 8.09 -34.33 -0.54
CA SER A 417 7.06 -35.29 -0.96
C SER A 417 6.97 -36.55 -0.09
N LYS A 418 7.99 -36.83 0.73
CA LYS A 418 8.02 -37.96 1.66
C LYS A 418 7.64 -37.56 3.10
N ALA A 419 7.33 -36.29 3.33
CA ALA A 419 6.92 -35.82 4.65
C ALA A 419 5.55 -36.42 5.02
N ASN A 420 5.51 -37.19 6.11
CA ASN A 420 4.27 -37.76 6.67
C ASN A 420 3.52 -36.72 7.52
N LEU A 421 3.36 -35.49 7.01
CA LEU A 421 2.69 -34.39 7.69
C LEU A 421 1.60 -33.81 6.78
N PHE A 422 0.45 -33.46 7.36
CA PHE A 422 -0.53 -32.59 6.72
C PHE A 422 -1.01 -33.03 5.31
N SER A 423 -1.13 -34.34 5.07
CA SER A 423 -1.49 -34.93 3.77
C SER A 423 -0.47 -34.70 2.64
N VAL A 424 0.76 -34.28 2.96
CA VAL A 424 1.86 -34.12 2.00
C VAL A 424 2.27 -35.47 1.40
N ASP A 425 2.04 -36.59 2.07
CA ASP A 425 2.21 -37.95 1.55
C ASP A 425 1.37 -38.24 0.29
N THR A 426 0.22 -37.59 0.13
CA THR A 426 -0.67 -37.77 -1.04
C THR A 426 -0.45 -36.70 -2.12
N LEU A 427 -0.44 -35.42 -1.72
CA LEU A 427 -0.33 -34.29 -2.66
C LEU A 427 1.11 -33.80 -2.87
N GLY A 428 2.05 -34.18 -2.01
CA GLY A 428 3.45 -33.74 -2.06
C GLY A 428 4.20 -34.20 -3.29
N TYR A 429 3.75 -35.27 -3.97
CA TYR A 429 4.27 -35.66 -5.29
C TYR A 429 4.10 -34.55 -6.35
N LEU A 430 3.16 -33.61 -6.16
CA LEU A 430 3.00 -32.46 -7.04
C LEU A 430 4.16 -31.47 -6.92
N PHE A 431 4.86 -31.41 -5.78
CA PHE A 431 5.97 -30.48 -5.58
C PHE A 431 7.12 -30.70 -6.57
N PRO A 432 7.73 -31.91 -6.67
CA PRO A 432 8.77 -32.16 -7.64
C PRO A 432 8.24 -32.04 -9.08
N ILE A 433 7.01 -32.46 -9.37
CA ILE A 433 6.43 -32.35 -10.73
C ILE A 433 6.37 -30.89 -11.18
N ILE A 434 5.78 -30.00 -10.38
CA ILE A 434 5.67 -28.58 -10.70
C ILE A 434 7.06 -27.92 -10.75
N GLY A 435 7.95 -28.30 -9.83
CA GLY A 435 9.34 -27.84 -9.79
C GLY A 435 10.12 -28.21 -11.07
N ILE A 436 9.97 -29.44 -11.55
CA ILE A 436 10.59 -29.94 -12.80
C ILE A 436 10.04 -29.18 -14.00
N VAL A 437 8.71 -29.09 -14.14
CA VAL A 437 8.10 -28.41 -15.30
C VAL A 437 8.46 -26.92 -15.33
N GLY A 438 8.46 -26.24 -14.18
CA GLY A 438 8.93 -24.85 -14.07
C GLY A 438 10.40 -24.70 -14.46
N SER A 439 11.24 -25.67 -14.07
CA SER A 439 12.67 -25.69 -14.41
C SER A 439 12.94 -25.97 -15.89
N VAL A 440 12.12 -26.80 -16.55
CA VAL A 440 12.13 -27.00 -18.01
C VAL A 440 11.95 -25.66 -18.73
N PHE A 441 10.90 -24.90 -18.39
CA PHE A 441 10.68 -23.60 -19.02
C PHE A 441 11.79 -22.59 -18.70
N THR A 442 12.38 -22.69 -17.50
CA THR A 442 13.56 -21.90 -17.15
C THR A 442 14.74 -22.17 -18.05
N PHE A 443 15.04 -23.44 -18.31
CA PHE A 443 16.08 -23.82 -19.25
C PHE A 443 15.78 -23.26 -20.66
N VAL A 444 14.55 -23.44 -21.14
CA VAL A 444 14.11 -22.97 -22.47
C VAL A 444 14.32 -21.47 -22.65
N TYR A 445 13.78 -20.62 -21.77
CA TYR A 445 13.93 -19.18 -21.96
C TYR A 445 15.37 -18.69 -21.77
N SER A 446 16.18 -19.37 -20.94
CA SER A 446 17.57 -19.00 -20.68
C SER A 446 18.44 -19.20 -21.91
N ILE A 447 18.32 -20.37 -22.57
CA ILE A 447 19.05 -20.63 -23.81
C ILE A 447 18.54 -19.73 -24.94
N LYS A 448 17.21 -19.56 -25.04
CA LYS A 448 16.61 -18.65 -26.04
C LYS A 448 17.04 -17.19 -25.85
N PHE A 449 17.28 -16.74 -24.62
CA PHE A 449 17.82 -15.41 -24.34
C PHE A 449 19.19 -15.21 -25.00
N ILE A 450 20.10 -16.18 -24.87
CA ILE A 450 21.41 -16.14 -25.55
C ILE A 450 21.22 -16.16 -27.08
N MET A 451 20.37 -17.05 -27.58
CA MET A 451 20.10 -17.21 -29.02
C MET A 451 19.54 -15.95 -29.66
N HIS A 452 18.60 -15.26 -29.00
CA HIS A 452 17.97 -14.06 -29.54
C HIS A 452 18.93 -12.86 -29.64
N ILE A 453 19.94 -12.78 -28.77
CA ILE A 453 20.88 -11.65 -28.78
C ILE A 453 22.03 -11.91 -29.76
N PHE A 454 22.68 -13.08 -29.66
CA PHE A 454 24.01 -13.28 -30.24
C PHE A 454 24.03 -14.20 -31.46
N PHE A 455 23.10 -15.13 -31.58
CA PHE A 455 23.04 -16.09 -32.70
C PHE A 455 22.14 -15.59 -33.83
N GLY A 456 22.14 -16.30 -34.96
CA GLY A 456 21.37 -15.92 -36.16
C GLY A 456 22.10 -14.93 -37.06
N GLN A 457 21.36 -14.30 -37.97
CA GLN A 457 21.91 -13.35 -38.94
C GLN A 457 21.96 -11.93 -38.35
N TYR A 458 23.08 -11.24 -38.57
CA TYR A 458 23.23 -9.83 -38.19
C TYR A 458 22.41 -8.93 -39.13
N LYS A 459 21.57 -8.06 -38.57
CA LYS A 459 20.62 -7.21 -39.30
C LYS A 459 20.85 -5.72 -39.04
N PRO A 460 21.91 -5.10 -39.60
CA PRO A 460 22.27 -3.72 -39.30
C PRO A 460 21.16 -2.72 -39.64
N GLU A 461 20.39 -2.97 -40.71
CA GLU A 461 19.31 -2.08 -41.16
C GLU A 461 18.13 -1.97 -40.19
N GLN A 462 17.95 -2.96 -39.30
CA GLN A 462 16.85 -2.96 -38.32
C GLN A 462 17.26 -2.35 -36.97
N LEU A 463 18.56 -2.06 -36.79
CA LEU A 463 19.12 -1.52 -35.56
C LEU A 463 19.11 0.02 -35.59
N PRO A 464 18.53 0.69 -34.58
CA PRO A 464 18.58 2.15 -34.48
C PRO A 464 19.99 2.73 -34.36
N LYS A 465 20.95 1.96 -33.85
CA LYS A 465 22.36 2.34 -33.70
C LYS A 465 23.28 1.24 -34.21
N LYS A 466 24.45 1.64 -34.70
CA LYS A 466 25.51 0.69 -35.09
C LYS A 466 26.03 -0.04 -33.84
N ALA A 467 25.84 -1.36 -33.84
CA ALA A 467 26.29 -2.23 -32.77
C ALA A 467 27.82 -2.16 -32.60
N HIS A 468 28.26 -2.09 -31.34
CA HIS A 468 29.65 -2.08 -30.91
C HIS A 468 29.77 -2.63 -29.49
N GLU A 469 30.94 -3.11 -29.09
CA GLU A 469 31.19 -3.46 -27.69
C GLU A 469 31.18 -2.18 -26.83
N VAL A 470 30.50 -2.23 -25.68
CA VAL A 470 30.38 -1.06 -24.80
C VAL A 470 31.68 -0.76 -24.07
N SER A 471 31.78 0.43 -23.46
CA SER A 471 32.96 0.83 -22.70
C SER A 471 33.32 -0.15 -21.57
N ILE A 472 34.61 -0.24 -21.25
CA ILE A 472 35.14 -1.08 -20.17
C ILE A 472 34.45 -0.77 -18.83
N LEU A 473 34.10 0.49 -18.58
CA LEU A 473 33.42 0.91 -17.36
C LEU A 473 32.04 0.27 -17.20
N MET A 474 31.32 0.06 -18.30
CA MET A 474 30.03 -0.65 -18.29
C MET A 474 30.20 -2.17 -18.18
N LEU A 475 31.33 -2.72 -18.63
CA LEU A 475 31.60 -4.17 -18.57
C LEU A 475 32.17 -4.62 -17.23
N LEU A 476 32.81 -3.73 -16.47
CA LEU A 476 33.50 -4.08 -15.24
C LEU A 476 32.56 -4.71 -14.19
N SER A 477 31.43 -4.09 -13.91
CA SER A 477 30.44 -4.61 -12.94
C SER A 477 29.86 -5.98 -13.33
N PRO A 478 29.31 -6.18 -14.55
CA PRO A 478 28.81 -7.50 -14.93
C PRO A 478 29.91 -8.55 -15.07
N ALA A 479 31.15 -8.18 -15.42
CA ALA A 479 32.29 -9.09 -15.43
C ALA A 479 32.62 -9.59 -14.01
N ILE A 480 32.67 -8.71 -13.01
CA ILE A 480 32.88 -9.10 -11.60
C ILE A 480 31.81 -10.10 -11.15
N LEU A 481 30.53 -9.82 -11.46
CA LEU A 481 29.43 -10.73 -11.12
C LEU A 481 29.53 -12.08 -11.83
N ALA A 482 29.95 -12.11 -13.10
CA ALA A 482 30.17 -13.35 -13.84
C ALA A 482 31.35 -14.16 -13.29
N THR A 483 32.41 -13.49 -12.84
CA THR A 483 33.51 -14.16 -12.14
C THR A 483 33.02 -14.78 -10.83
N LEU A 484 32.20 -14.08 -10.05
CA LEU A 484 31.60 -14.63 -8.83
C LEU A 484 30.71 -15.86 -9.10
N VAL A 485 29.97 -15.87 -10.22
CA VAL A 485 29.18 -17.02 -10.66
C VAL A 485 30.04 -18.28 -10.87
N ILE A 486 31.25 -18.11 -11.42
CA ILE A 486 32.21 -19.21 -11.60
C ILE A 486 32.83 -19.61 -10.26
N VAL A 487 33.33 -18.64 -9.49
CA VAL A 487 34.00 -18.88 -8.20
C VAL A 487 33.07 -19.61 -7.23
N PHE A 488 31.83 -19.14 -7.08
CA PHE A 488 30.85 -19.79 -6.20
C PHE A 488 30.34 -21.14 -6.73
N GLY A 489 30.51 -21.41 -8.03
CA GLY A 489 30.21 -22.72 -8.60
C GLY A 489 31.30 -23.73 -8.32
N LEU A 490 32.56 -23.35 -8.53
CA LEU A 490 33.71 -24.24 -8.33
C LEU A 490 34.11 -24.38 -6.85
N PHE A 491 33.89 -23.34 -6.04
CA PHE A 491 34.28 -23.29 -4.63
C PHE A 491 33.11 -22.84 -3.74
N PRO A 492 32.00 -23.62 -3.67
CA PRO A 492 30.82 -23.24 -2.88
C PRO A 492 31.11 -23.12 -1.38
N GLY A 493 32.09 -23.88 -0.86
CA GLY A 493 32.50 -23.85 0.55
C GLY A 493 32.97 -22.49 1.06
N ILE A 494 33.39 -21.57 0.17
CA ILE A 494 33.71 -20.18 0.55
C ILE A 494 32.46 -19.50 1.14
N LEU A 495 31.29 -19.74 0.56
CA LEU A 495 30.03 -19.13 1.00
C LEU A 495 29.32 -19.95 2.07
N THR A 496 29.38 -21.28 1.99
CA THR A 496 28.69 -22.18 2.91
C THR A 496 28.96 -21.81 4.36
N ASN A 497 30.23 -21.91 4.77
CA ASN A 497 30.61 -21.81 6.18
C ASN A 497 30.61 -20.35 6.67
N SER A 498 30.79 -19.39 5.75
CA SER A 498 30.95 -17.98 6.10
C SER A 498 29.63 -17.23 6.20
N ILE A 499 28.67 -17.54 5.32
CA ILE A 499 27.46 -16.73 5.12
C ILE A 499 26.20 -17.59 5.14
N ILE A 500 26.18 -18.73 4.45
CA ILE A 500 24.95 -19.51 4.25
C ILE A 500 24.53 -20.22 5.54
N GLU A 501 25.45 -20.93 6.20
CA GLU A 501 25.18 -21.63 7.46
C GLU A 501 24.67 -20.65 8.55
N PRO A 502 25.38 -19.54 8.88
CA PRO A 502 24.87 -18.57 9.84
C PRO A 502 23.49 -18.01 9.48
N ALA A 503 23.21 -17.78 8.19
CA ALA A 503 21.92 -17.29 7.73
C ALA A 503 20.81 -18.35 7.90
N THR A 504 21.09 -19.62 7.62
CA THR A 504 20.14 -20.71 7.85
C THR A 504 19.90 -20.93 9.35
N SER A 505 20.94 -20.89 10.18
CA SER A 505 20.81 -21.02 11.64
C SER A 505 19.96 -19.89 12.25
N SER A 506 20.02 -18.69 11.65
CA SER A 506 19.16 -17.56 12.03
C SER A 506 17.68 -17.79 11.71
N ILE A 507 17.37 -18.70 10.78
CA ILE A 507 15.99 -19.05 10.40
C ILE A 507 15.48 -20.22 11.22
N ASN A 508 16.25 -21.30 11.44
CA ASN A 508 15.74 -22.56 11.99
C ASN A 508 16.12 -22.83 13.46
N HIS A 509 16.96 -21.99 14.08
CA HIS A 509 17.52 -22.15 15.44
C HIS A 509 18.26 -23.49 15.75
N THR A 510 18.23 -24.46 14.84
CA THR A 510 19.00 -25.69 14.87
C THR A 510 20.31 -25.49 14.13
N VAL A 511 21.41 -25.95 14.72
CA VAL A 511 22.72 -25.95 14.05
C VAL A 511 22.70 -27.04 13.00
N ILE A 512 22.87 -26.64 11.74
CA ILE A 512 23.10 -27.57 10.62
C ILE A 512 24.61 -27.58 10.43
N ASP A 513 25.25 -28.65 10.89
CA ASP A 513 26.68 -28.87 10.68
C ASP A 513 26.91 -29.49 9.29
N ASP A 514 28.02 -29.12 8.65
CA ASP A 514 28.60 -29.73 7.45
C ASP A 514 27.69 -29.76 6.20
N VAL A 515 27.17 -28.61 5.75
CA VAL A 515 26.43 -28.57 4.48
C VAL A 515 27.38 -28.49 3.27
N GLU A 516 27.82 -29.63 2.76
CA GLU A 516 28.64 -29.65 1.56
C GLU A 516 27.81 -29.60 0.26
N PHE A 517 28.16 -28.69 -0.64
CA PHE A 517 27.62 -28.66 -2.01
C PHE A 517 28.62 -29.31 -2.96
N HIS A 518 28.26 -30.47 -3.52
CA HIS A 518 29.07 -31.14 -4.53
C HIS A 518 28.48 -30.96 -5.93
N MET A 519 29.33 -30.88 -6.96
CA MET A 519 28.87 -30.83 -8.36
C MET A 519 28.32 -32.18 -8.86
N PHE A 520 28.58 -33.27 -8.13
CA PHE A 520 28.06 -34.58 -8.47
C PHE A 520 27.88 -35.42 -7.21
N HIS A 521 26.62 -35.68 -6.84
CA HIS A 521 26.23 -36.49 -5.68
C HIS A 521 25.94 -37.96 -6.05
N GLY A 522 26.22 -38.38 -7.29
CA GLY A 522 25.86 -39.69 -7.83
C GLY A 522 24.54 -39.68 -8.62
N LEU A 523 23.98 -40.86 -8.91
CA LEU A 523 22.71 -41.00 -9.63
C LEU A 523 21.51 -40.80 -8.68
N THR A 524 21.27 -39.55 -8.26
CA THR A 524 20.11 -39.18 -7.43
C THR A 524 18.85 -38.92 -8.28
N PRO A 525 17.64 -39.01 -7.70
CA PRO A 525 16.41 -38.61 -8.40
C PRO A 525 16.43 -37.16 -8.89
N ALA A 526 17.11 -36.27 -8.17
CA ALA A 526 17.31 -34.87 -8.57
C ALA A 526 18.22 -34.76 -9.80
N PHE A 527 19.33 -35.51 -9.84
CA PHE A 527 20.21 -35.56 -11.01
C PHE A 527 19.49 -36.11 -12.25
N LEU A 528 18.73 -37.21 -12.10
CA LEU A 528 17.91 -37.77 -13.20
C LEU A 528 16.86 -36.76 -13.68
N SER A 529 16.22 -36.04 -12.76
CA SER A 529 15.27 -34.97 -13.10
C SER A 529 15.95 -33.82 -13.85
N THR A 530 17.19 -33.50 -13.53
CA THR A 530 17.99 -32.50 -14.24
C THR A 530 18.31 -32.93 -15.67
N LEU A 531 18.62 -34.21 -15.91
CA LEU A 531 18.78 -34.75 -17.27
C LEU A 531 17.46 -34.67 -18.05
N VAL A 532 16.33 -35.01 -17.41
CA VAL A 532 14.99 -34.87 -18.02
C VAL A 532 14.70 -33.39 -18.37
N ILE A 533 15.07 -32.45 -17.51
CA ILE A 533 14.93 -31.00 -17.75
C ILE A 533 15.69 -30.60 -19.01
N TYR A 534 16.92 -31.09 -19.20
CA TYR A 534 17.71 -30.78 -20.40
C TYR A 534 17.13 -31.43 -21.66
N ILE A 535 16.75 -32.70 -21.61
CA ILE A 535 16.21 -33.41 -22.78
C ILE A 535 14.90 -32.75 -23.24
N LEU A 536 13.95 -32.55 -22.32
CA LEU A 536 12.68 -31.88 -22.63
C LEU A 536 12.89 -30.42 -23.02
N GLY A 537 13.80 -29.72 -22.35
CA GLY A 537 14.15 -28.35 -22.65
C GLY A 537 14.70 -28.18 -24.08
N ILE A 538 15.62 -29.04 -24.50
CA ILE A 538 16.18 -29.06 -25.86
C ILE A 538 15.07 -29.35 -26.88
N LEU A 539 14.22 -30.36 -26.63
CA LEU A 539 13.08 -30.67 -27.49
C LEU A 539 12.13 -29.46 -27.67
N LEU A 540 11.84 -28.75 -26.58
CA LEU A 540 11.00 -27.54 -26.60
C LEU A 540 11.68 -26.36 -27.29
N ILE A 541 13.01 -26.23 -27.21
CA ILE A 541 13.77 -25.20 -27.94
C ILE A 541 13.71 -25.47 -29.45
N VAL A 542 13.88 -26.72 -29.89
CA VAL A 542 13.81 -27.11 -31.31
C VAL A 542 12.39 -26.87 -31.85
N THR A 543 11.36 -27.16 -31.07
CA THR A 543 9.95 -26.99 -31.45
C THR A 543 9.37 -25.61 -31.10
N PHE A 544 10.18 -24.66 -30.63
CA PHE A 544 9.78 -23.36 -30.09
C PHE A 544 8.85 -22.55 -31.01
N SER A 545 9.13 -22.56 -32.32
CA SER A 545 8.36 -21.80 -33.31
C SER A 545 6.91 -22.28 -33.48
N TYR A 546 6.60 -23.51 -33.08
CA TYR A 546 5.27 -24.11 -33.16
C TYR A 546 4.43 -23.78 -31.92
N TRP A 547 4.91 -24.15 -30.73
CA TRP A 547 4.10 -24.06 -29.50
C TRP A 547 4.01 -22.65 -28.91
N VAL A 548 5.02 -21.79 -29.11
CA VAL A 548 4.97 -20.42 -28.58
C VAL A 548 3.86 -19.60 -29.23
N LYS A 549 3.53 -19.87 -30.49
CA LYS A 549 2.37 -19.26 -31.18
C LYS A 549 1.06 -19.60 -30.49
N LEU A 550 0.93 -20.81 -29.93
CA LEU A 550 -0.26 -21.21 -29.17
C LEU A 550 -0.37 -20.41 -27.87
N LEU A 551 0.74 -20.22 -27.15
CA LEU A 551 0.77 -19.40 -25.93
C LEU A 551 0.52 -17.92 -26.20
N GLN A 552 1.01 -17.40 -27.33
CA GLN A 552 0.77 -16.01 -27.73
C GLN A 552 -0.69 -15.77 -28.15
N ARG A 553 -1.42 -16.81 -28.58
CA ARG A 553 -2.86 -16.75 -28.88
C ARG A 553 -3.76 -16.79 -27.65
N GLN A 554 -3.20 -16.91 -26.44
CA GLN A 554 -3.98 -16.92 -25.20
C GLN A 554 -4.84 -15.65 -25.11
N PRO A 555 -6.16 -15.77 -24.84
CA PRO A 555 -7.03 -14.61 -24.75
C PRO A 555 -6.54 -13.61 -23.68
N GLY A 556 -6.46 -12.33 -24.03
CA GLY A 556 -6.03 -11.27 -23.11
C GLY A 556 -6.85 -11.20 -21.81
N LYS A 557 -8.13 -11.62 -21.86
CA LYS A 557 -9.04 -11.71 -20.69
C LYS A 557 -8.55 -12.67 -19.58
N LEU A 558 -7.67 -13.62 -19.90
CA LEU A 558 -7.09 -14.54 -18.93
C LEU A 558 -5.88 -13.94 -18.19
N THR A 559 -5.42 -12.75 -18.57
CA THR A 559 -4.29 -12.10 -17.91
C THR A 559 -4.75 -11.26 -16.72
N PHE A 560 -3.99 -11.30 -15.62
CA PHE A 560 -4.29 -10.47 -14.45
C PHE A 560 -4.16 -8.96 -14.75
N ASN A 561 -3.32 -8.58 -15.71
CA ASN A 561 -3.25 -7.19 -16.21
C ASN A 561 -4.59 -6.70 -16.76
N TYR A 562 -5.33 -7.55 -17.48
CA TYR A 562 -6.65 -7.17 -17.99
C TYR A 562 -7.63 -6.85 -16.87
N TRP A 563 -7.69 -7.68 -15.83
CA TRP A 563 -8.58 -7.48 -14.69
C TRP A 563 -8.19 -6.27 -13.84
N TYR A 564 -6.89 -6.04 -13.64
CA TYR A 564 -6.40 -4.82 -12.99
C TYR A 564 -6.78 -3.55 -13.77
N ASN A 565 -6.59 -3.55 -15.09
CA ASN A 565 -6.96 -2.39 -15.92
C ASN A 565 -8.49 -2.19 -15.98
N ARG A 566 -9.25 -3.28 -15.95
CA ARG A 566 -10.70 -3.22 -15.88
C ARG A 566 -11.16 -2.61 -14.56
N SER A 567 -10.57 -3.01 -13.43
CA SER A 567 -10.94 -2.44 -12.12
C SER A 567 -10.57 -0.96 -12.03
N ALA A 568 -9.40 -0.56 -12.54
CA ALA A 568 -8.98 0.84 -12.61
C ALA A 568 -9.97 1.74 -13.37
N ASN A 569 -10.66 1.20 -14.38
CA ASN A 569 -11.70 1.92 -15.13
C ASN A 569 -13.10 1.82 -14.51
N VAL A 570 -13.42 0.75 -13.78
CA VAL A 570 -14.76 0.53 -13.19
C VAL A 570 -14.93 1.26 -11.87
N ILE A 571 -13.91 1.25 -11.01
CA ILE A 571 -13.98 1.80 -9.65
C ILE A 571 -14.30 3.30 -9.66
N PRO A 572 -13.62 4.16 -10.46
CA PRO A 572 -13.95 5.58 -10.50
C PRO A 572 -15.38 5.83 -10.98
N ASN A 573 -15.82 5.15 -12.04
CA ASN A 573 -17.19 5.28 -12.56
C ASN A 573 -18.25 4.86 -11.54
N TYR A 574 -17.97 3.82 -10.73
CA TYR A 574 -18.87 3.40 -9.67
C TYR A 574 -18.86 4.41 -8.50
N SER A 575 -17.69 4.89 -8.10
CA SER A 575 -17.53 5.92 -7.07
C SER A 575 -18.25 7.22 -7.45
N GLU A 576 -18.14 7.64 -8.71
CA GLU A 576 -18.86 8.81 -9.25
C GLU A 576 -20.37 8.59 -9.20
N LYS A 577 -20.87 7.43 -9.67
CA LYS A 577 -22.29 7.08 -9.59
C LYS A 577 -22.81 7.06 -8.16
N MET A 578 -22.04 6.50 -7.23
CA MET A 578 -22.38 6.47 -5.81
C MET A 578 -22.45 7.88 -5.24
N THR A 579 -21.45 8.72 -5.52
CA THR A 579 -21.40 10.12 -5.05
C THR A 579 -22.56 10.93 -5.60
N ASN A 580 -22.83 10.84 -6.91
CA ASN A 580 -23.92 11.54 -7.57
C ASN A 580 -25.32 11.03 -7.14
N SER A 581 -25.40 9.87 -6.46
CA SER A 581 -26.68 9.36 -5.96
C SER A 581 -27.18 10.12 -4.73
N TYR A 582 -26.30 10.69 -3.91
CA TYR A 582 -26.69 11.38 -2.66
C TYR A 582 -26.19 12.83 -2.59
N VAL A 583 -25.07 13.17 -3.24
CA VAL A 583 -24.63 14.56 -3.41
C VAL A 583 -25.32 15.12 -4.63
N THR A 584 -26.41 15.87 -4.41
CA THR A 584 -27.14 16.56 -5.48
C THR A 584 -27.14 18.06 -5.27
N ASP A 585 -27.19 18.85 -6.34
CA ASP A 585 -27.26 20.32 -6.28
C ASP A 585 -28.53 20.86 -5.59
N TYR A 586 -29.54 20.00 -5.40
CA TYR A 586 -30.79 20.37 -4.75
C TYR A 586 -30.69 20.19 -3.22
N SER A 587 -30.72 21.31 -2.49
CA SER A 587 -30.76 21.35 -1.01
C SER A 587 -31.86 20.45 -0.41
N ARG A 588 -32.95 20.28 -1.14
CA ARG A 588 -34.10 19.44 -0.78
C ARG A 588 -33.73 17.98 -0.54
N ASN A 589 -32.91 17.39 -1.40
CA ASN A 589 -32.51 15.99 -1.23
C ASN A 589 -31.63 15.81 0.01
N ASN A 590 -30.78 16.80 0.29
CA ASN A 590 -29.95 16.82 1.51
C ASN A 590 -30.83 16.91 2.77
N LEU A 591 -31.90 17.73 2.74
CA LEU A 591 -32.87 17.81 3.85
C LEU A 591 -33.61 16.49 4.07
N VAL A 592 -33.98 15.78 3.01
CA VAL A 592 -34.58 14.43 3.11
C VAL A 592 -33.64 13.46 3.82
N ILE A 593 -32.34 13.49 3.53
CA ILE A 593 -31.33 12.65 4.21
C ILE A 593 -31.21 13.03 5.68
N ILE A 594 -31.12 14.33 6.00
CA ILE A 594 -30.99 14.82 7.39
C ILE A 594 -32.22 14.43 8.22
N PHE A 595 -33.42 14.69 7.71
CA PHE A 595 -34.67 14.36 8.40
C PHE A 595 -34.90 12.86 8.47
N GLY A 596 -34.54 12.11 7.43
CA GLY A 596 -34.56 10.65 7.45
C GLY A 596 -33.63 10.07 8.53
N ALA A 597 -32.43 10.63 8.68
CA ALA A 597 -31.50 10.25 9.74
C ALA A 597 -32.05 10.58 11.13
N LEU A 598 -32.69 11.74 11.33
CA LEU A 598 -33.36 12.09 12.59
C LEU A 598 -34.45 11.07 12.97
N ILE A 599 -35.31 10.70 12.01
CA ILE A 599 -36.36 9.70 12.22
C ILE A 599 -35.75 8.35 12.59
N LEU A 600 -34.73 7.91 11.85
CA LEU A 600 -34.05 6.64 12.09
C LEU A 600 -33.41 6.61 13.48
N LEU A 601 -32.67 7.65 13.85
CA LEU A 601 -32.04 7.76 15.17
C LEU A 601 -33.08 7.76 16.30
N THR A 602 -34.19 8.47 16.12
CA THR A 602 -35.29 8.50 17.10
C THR A 602 -35.91 7.12 17.25
N PHE A 603 -36.19 6.44 16.13
CA PHE A 603 -36.73 5.08 16.13
C PHE A 603 -35.80 4.07 16.83
N VAL A 604 -34.50 4.11 16.51
CA VAL A 604 -33.48 3.26 17.16
C VAL A 604 -33.42 3.55 18.66
N THR A 605 -33.49 4.81 19.07
CA THR A 605 -33.44 5.20 20.49
C THR A 605 -34.66 4.70 21.26
N VAL A 606 -35.87 4.91 20.72
CA VAL A 606 -37.14 4.46 21.31
C VAL A 606 -37.18 2.94 21.46
N PHE A 607 -36.58 2.20 20.54
CA PHE A 607 -36.53 0.73 20.59
C PHE A 607 -35.43 0.19 21.52
N SER A 608 -34.30 0.91 21.63
CA SER A 608 -33.13 0.44 22.38
C SER A 608 -33.14 0.82 23.86
N VAL A 609 -33.86 1.89 24.23
CA VAL A 609 -33.85 2.46 25.58
C VAL A 609 -35.26 2.45 26.16
N PRO A 610 -35.47 1.90 27.37
CA PRO A 610 -36.76 1.99 28.03
C PRO A 610 -37.05 3.46 28.35
N PHE A 611 -38.21 3.94 27.95
CA PHE A 611 -38.67 5.29 28.24
C PHE A 611 -40.02 5.24 28.96
N ASN A 612 -40.27 6.24 29.80
CA ASN A 612 -41.55 6.42 30.46
C ASN A 612 -42.11 7.80 30.08
N ILE A 613 -43.40 7.82 29.72
CA ILE A 613 -44.14 9.05 29.47
C ILE A 613 -44.99 9.30 30.70
N ASN A 614 -44.56 10.27 31.52
CA ASN A 614 -45.24 10.64 32.75
C ASN A 614 -46.05 11.93 32.57
N PHE A 615 -47.36 11.86 32.82
CA PHE A 615 -48.27 13.00 32.78
C PHE A 615 -48.71 13.46 34.19
N LYS A 616 -48.06 13.00 35.27
CA LYS A 616 -48.51 13.31 36.64
C LYS A 616 -48.40 14.80 37.00
N ASP A 617 -47.40 15.50 36.48
CA ASP A 617 -47.11 16.91 36.81
C ASP A 617 -47.60 17.89 35.73
N VAL A 618 -48.59 17.52 34.91
CA VAL A 618 -49.15 18.44 33.89
C VAL A 618 -50.28 19.27 34.47
N SER A 619 -50.31 20.57 34.13
CA SER A 619 -51.40 21.46 34.52
C SER A 619 -52.72 21.08 33.85
N PRO A 620 -53.88 21.31 34.51
CA PRO A 620 -55.18 21.07 33.89
C PRO A 620 -55.37 21.98 32.68
N ILE A 621 -55.87 21.39 31.58
CA ILE A 621 -56.10 22.08 30.32
C ILE A 621 -57.26 23.07 30.48
N ARG A 622 -57.03 24.33 30.12
CA ARG A 622 -58.04 25.39 30.18
C ARG A 622 -58.69 25.60 28.82
N ILE A 623 -59.94 26.04 28.80
CA ILE A 623 -60.73 26.20 27.57
C ILE A 623 -60.04 27.14 26.56
N PHE A 624 -59.44 28.23 27.03
CA PHE A 624 -58.74 29.16 26.15
C PHE A 624 -57.47 28.57 25.53
N GLU A 625 -56.76 27.66 26.21
CA GLU A 625 -55.59 26.96 25.67
C GLU A 625 -56.01 26.08 24.50
N VAL A 626 -57.12 25.35 24.64
CA VAL A 626 -57.71 24.55 23.57
C VAL A 626 -58.09 25.42 22.38
N CYS A 627 -58.76 26.56 22.61
CA CYS A 627 -59.13 27.48 21.54
C CYS A 627 -57.91 28.00 20.76
N ILE A 628 -56.82 28.37 21.46
CA ILE A 628 -55.59 28.86 20.83
C ILE A 628 -54.86 27.76 20.07
N VAL A 629 -54.81 26.53 20.61
CA VAL A 629 -54.21 25.39 19.92
C VAL A 629 -54.99 25.04 18.66
N ILE A 630 -56.32 25.06 18.70
CA ILE A 630 -57.16 24.87 17.50
C ILE A 630 -56.88 25.97 16.46
N LEU A 631 -56.76 27.23 16.89
CA LEU A 631 -56.40 28.34 16.00
C LEU A 631 -55.03 28.12 15.36
N LEU A 632 -54.03 27.70 16.14
CA LEU A 632 -52.67 27.42 15.66
C LEU A 632 -52.66 26.27 14.65
N LEU A 633 -53.30 25.14 14.98
CA LEU A 633 -53.39 23.98 14.10
C LEU A 633 -54.15 24.27 12.82
N SER A 634 -55.25 25.03 12.90
CA SER A 634 -56.02 25.42 11.71
C SER A 634 -55.23 26.38 10.82
N ALA A 635 -54.57 27.39 11.38
CA ALA A 635 -53.71 28.29 10.61
C ALA A 635 -52.55 27.53 9.94
N ALA A 636 -51.85 26.65 10.68
CA ALA A 636 -50.77 25.83 10.15
C ALA A 636 -51.25 24.86 9.04
N PHE A 637 -52.42 24.25 9.21
CA PHE A 637 -53.01 23.35 8.21
C PHE A 637 -53.40 24.10 6.94
N LEU A 638 -53.98 25.30 7.07
CA LEU A 638 -54.37 26.13 5.91
C LEU A 638 -53.16 26.56 5.06
N ILE A 639 -51.96 26.68 5.63
CA ILE A 639 -50.73 26.97 4.87
C ILE A 639 -50.47 25.90 3.79
N LEU A 640 -50.80 24.61 4.05
CA LEU A 640 -50.59 23.52 3.10
C LEU A 640 -51.46 23.67 1.82
N PHE A 641 -52.64 24.27 1.97
CA PHE A 641 -53.60 24.50 0.89
C PHE A 641 -53.47 25.89 0.27
N ALA A 642 -52.52 26.71 0.74
CA ALA A 642 -52.29 28.05 0.23
C ALA A 642 -52.00 28.03 -1.28
N LYS A 643 -52.85 28.74 -2.04
CA LYS A 643 -52.68 28.94 -3.49
C LYS A 643 -51.87 30.19 -3.82
N SER A 644 -51.73 31.13 -2.88
CA SER A 644 -50.94 32.36 -3.02
C SER A 644 -49.94 32.51 -1.88
N ARG A 645 -48.78 33.12 -2.18
CA ARG A 645 -47.76 33.42 -1.15
C ARG A 645 -48.28 34.36 -0.08
N LEU A 646 -49.07 35.35 -0.50
CA LEU A 646 -49.73 36.29 0.41
C LEU A 646 -50.54 35.54 1.47
N PHE A 647 -51.34 34.55 1.05
CA PHE A 647 -52.10 33.73 1.98
C PHE A 647 -51.20 32.90 2.92
N SER A 648 -50.12 32.30 2.41
CA SER A 648 -49.14 31.58 3.26
C SER A 648 -48.51 32.50 4.32
N ILE A 649 -48.14 33.73 3.95
CA ILE A 649 -47.51 34.70 4.87
C ILE A 649 -48.51 35.14 5.93
N ILE A 650 -49.75 35.46 5.55
CA ILE A 650 -50.80 35.86 6.49
C ILE A 650 -51.12 34.72 7.46
N MET A 651 -51.21 33.48 6.97
CA MET A 651 -51.45 32.31 7.84
C MET A 651 -50.24 32.01 8.75
N LEU A 652 -49.01 32.19 8.27
CA LEU A 652 -47.81 32.09 9.11
C LEU A 652 -47.81 33.17 10.22
N SER A 653 -48.20 34.38 9.86
CA SER A 653 -48.36 35.49 10.81
C SER A 653 -49.44 35.20 11.85
N ALA A 654 -50.57 34.60 11.44
CA ALA A 654 -51.60 34.14 12.36
C ALA A 654 -51.07 33.09 13.37
N VAL A 655 -50.17 32.19 12.94
CA VAL A 655 -49.47 31.27 13.85
C VAL A 655 -48.60 32.04 14.85
N GLY A 656 -47.80 33.01 14.39
CA GLY A 656 -46.94 33.82 15.27
C GLY A 656 -47.74 34.65 16.31
N TYR A 657 -48.84 35.26 15.90
CA TYR A 657 -49.73 35.97 16.82
C TYR A 657 -50.45 35.02 17.80
N ALA A 658 -50.87 33.84 17.35
CA ALA A 658 -51.44 32.83 18.25
C ALA A 658 -50.43 32.37 19.32
N VAL A 659 -49.15 32.20 18.95
CA VAL A 659 -48.04 31.92 19.90
C VAL A 659 -47.82 33.09 20.87
N SER A 660 -47.94 34.34 20.40
CA SER A 660 -47.82 35.52 21.27
C SER A 660 -48.93 35.56 22.34
N VAL A 661 -50.16 35.23 21.95
CA VAL A 661 -51.30 35.10 22.86
C VAL A 661 -51.06 33.95 23.85
N LEU A 662 -50.49 32.84 23.40
CA LEU A 662 -50.09 31.72 24.26
C LEU A 662 -49.10 32.17 25.35
N PHE A 663 -48.08 32.97 25.02
CA PHE A 663 -47.13 33.53 26.00
C PHE A 663 -47.80 34.44 27.05
N ILE A 664 -48.82 35.22 26.66
CA ILE A 664 -49.59 36.03 27.62
C ILE A 664 -50.27 35.13 28.66
N PHE A 665 -50.94 34.07 28.19
CA PHE A 665 -51.63 33.14 29.08
C PHE A 665 -50.68 32.31 29.96
N PHE A 666 -49.48 32.01 29.48
CA PHE A 666 -48.41 31.39 30.26
C PHE A 666 -47.58 32.38 31.10
N LYS A 667 -48.06 33.62 31.27
CA LYS A 667 -47.45 34.66 32.12
C LYS A 667 -46.01 35.03 31.72
N ALA A 668 -45.72 35.04 30.42
CA ALA A 668 -44.45 35.47 29.85
C ALA A 668 -44.60 36.79 29.07
N PRO A 669 -44.76 37.94 29.76
CA PRO A 669 -45.09 39.22 29.12
C PRO A 669 -43.97 39.74 28.21
N ASP A 670 -42.70 39.59 28.60
CA ASP A 670 -41.56 40.04 27.78
C ASP A 670 -41.46 39.25 26.48
N LEU A 671 -41.63 37.92 26.53
CA LEU A 671 -41.64 37.06 25.34
C LEU A 671 -42.81 37.41 24.41
N ALA A 672 -44.00 37.68 24.98
CA ALA A 672 -45.16 38.10 24.20
C ALA A 672 -44.88 39.41 23.46
N LEU A 673 -44.37 40.44 24.16
CA LEU A 673 -44.04 41.73 23.55
C LEU A 673 -43.02 41.57 22.41
N THR A 674 -41.94 40.83 22.65
CA THR A 674 -40.92 40.59 21.62
C THR A 674 -41.50 39.83 20.43
N GLN A 675 -42.33 38.81 20.66
CA GLN A 675 -42.92 38.00 19.59
C GLN A 675 -43.88 38.84 18.73
N PHE A 676 -44.72 39.69 19.33
CA PHE A 676 -45.60 40.60 18.59
C PHE A 676 -44.81 41.54 17.67
N VAL A 677 -43.74 42.14 18.18
CA VAL A 677 -42.90 43.08 17.42
C VAL A 677 -42.16 42.35 16.30
N VAL A 678 -41.51 41.22 16.61
CA VAL A 678 -40.77 40.42 15.62
C VAL A 678 -41.69 39.89 14.53
N GLU A 679 -42.88 39.41 14.87
CA GLU A 679 -43.86 38.91 13.90
C GLU A 679 -44.37 40.02 12.98
N SER A 680 -44.62 41.21 13.53
CA SER A 680 -45.03 42.38 12.74
C SER A 680 -43.95 42.79 11.73
N ILE A 681 -42.69 42.86 12.18
CA ILE A 681 -41.54 43.23 11.34
C ILE A 681 -41.25 42.15 10.30
N SER A 682 -41.23 40.88 10.68
CA SER A 682 -40.95 39.76 9.78
C SER A 682 -42.02 39.67 8.68
N THR A 683 -43.29 39.81 9.04
CA THR A 683 -44.42 39.83 8.09
C THR A 683 -44.28 40.96 7.09
N ALA A 684 -43.96 42.18 7.56
CA ALA A 684 -43.73 43.32 6.68
C ALA A 684 -42.54 43.10 5.72
N LEU A 685 -41.42 42.55 6.22
CA LEU A 685 -40.24 42.24 5.41
C LEU A 685 -40.53 41.13 4.39
N PHE A 686 -41.27 40.09 4.77
CA PHE A 686 -41.69 39.03 3.85
C PHE A 686 -42.58 39.60 2.75
N LEU A 687 -43.61 40.38 3.09
CA LEU A 687 -44.48 41.03 2.10
C LEU A 687 -43.69 41.90 1.11
N LEU A 688 -42.74 42.69 1.61
CA LEU A 688 -41.85 43.52 0.79
C LEU A 688 -40.99 42.67 -0.16
N CYS A 689 -40.37 41.60 0.35
CA CYS A 689 -39.54 40.71 -0.45
C CYS A 689 -40.37 39.96 -1.52
N PHE A 690 -41.56 39.50 -1.16
CA PHE A 690 -42.39 38.67 -2.04
C PHE A 690 -43.09 39.46 -3.14
N TYR A 691 -43.32 40.77 -2.96
CA TYR A 691 -43.79 41.66 -4.04
C TYR A 691 -42.87 41.62 -5.26
N HIS A 692 -41.57 41.36 -5.06
CA HIS A 692 -40.54 41.34 -6.11
C HIS A 692 -40.31 39.94 -6.72
N LEU A 693 -41.07 38.92 -6.30
CA LEU A 693 -40.92 37.55 -6.79
C LEU A 693 -42.12 37.14 -7.66
N PRO A 694 -41.93 36.37 -8.75
CA PRO A 694 -43.03 35.92 -9.60
C PRO A 694 -44.03 35.07 -8.81
N ASN A 695 -45.32 35.19 -9.12
CA ASN A 695 -46.38 34.39 -8.50
C ASN A 695 -46.07 32.88 -8.58
N LEU A 696 -46.43 32.12 -7.53
CA LEU A 696 -46.16 30.68 -7.47
C LEU A 696 -46.80 29.95 -8.65
N ASN A 697 -45.98 29.46 -9.59
CA ASN A 697 -46.37 28.30 -10.39
C ASN A 697 -46.03 27.05 -9.57
N ARG A 698 -47.04 26.36 -9.04
CA ARG A 698 -46.84 24.98 -8.56
C ARG A 698 -46.48 24.17 -9.81
N TYR A 699 -45.21 23.79 -9.97
CA TYR A 699 -44.86 22.70 -10.86
C TYR A 699 -45.69 21.48 -10.42
N ASN A 700 -46.31 20.77 -11.36
CA ASN A 700 -47.04 19.54 -11.06
C ASN A 700 -46.04 18.47 -10.58
N GLU A 701 -45.78 18.45 -9.27
CA GLU A 701 -44.91 17.47 -8.65
C GLU A 701 -45.58 16.09 -8.67
N LYS A 702 -44.79 15.03 -8.84
CA LYS A 702 -45.29 13.65 -8.89
C LYS A 702 -45.91 13.27 -7.54
N ARG A 703 -46.99 12.48 -7.55
CA ARG A 703 -47.65 12.01 -6.31
C ARG A 703 -46.71 11.25 -5.37
N SER A 704 -45.80 10.43 -5.90
CA SER A 704 -44.79 9.72 -5.10
C SER A 704 -43.86 10.67 -4.37
N PHE A 705 -43.50 11.78 -5.01
CA PHE A 705 -42.64 12.81 -4.43
C PHE A 705 -43.32 13.54 -3.26
N GLN A 706 -44.60 13.88 -3.42
CA GLN A 706 -45.40 14.49 -2.36
C GLN A 706 -45.60 13.54 -1.18
N LEU A 707 -45.81 12.25 -1.47
CA LEU A 707 -45.97 11.22 -0.43
C LEU A 707 -44.70 11.07 0.41
N THR A 708 -43.52 11.02 -0.22
CA THR A 708 -42.24 10.95 0.51
C THR A 708 -42.06 12.15 1.44
N ASN A 709 -42.32 13.37 0.96
CA ASN A 709 -42.21 14.56 1.81
C ASN A 709 -43.23 14.57 2.96
N ALA A 710 -44.45 14.09 2.72
CA ALA A 710 -45.46 13.96 3.76
C ALA A 710 -45.06 12.95 4.83
N LEU A 711 -44.51 11.79 4.43
CA LEU A 711 -43.99 10.78 5.35
C LEU A 711 -42.82 11.32 6.18
N ILE A 712 -41.90 12.05 5.55
CA ILE A 712 -40.76 12.65 6.27
C ILE A 712 -41.24 13.74 7.22
N ALA A 713 -42.11 14.65 6.79
CA ALA A 713 -42.63 15.71 7.65
C ALA A 713 -43.42 15.13 8.84
N GLY A 714 -44.28 14.14 8.59
CA GLY A 714 -45.01 13.44 9.64
C GLY A 714 -44.08 12.67 10.59
N GLY A 715 -43.07 12.00 10.05
CA GLY A 715 -42.05 11.29 10.82
C GLY A 715 -41.21 12.22 11.69
N VAL A 716 -40.78 13.37 11.17
CA VAL A 716 -40.06 14.40 11.94
C VAL A 716 -40.96 14.95 13.04
N GLY A 717 -42.21 15.30 12.73
CA GLY A 717 -43.17 15.78 13.72
C GLY A 717 -43.36 14.78 14.85
N LEU A 718 -43.58 13.50 14.52
CA LEU A 718 -43.71 12.42 15.49
C LEU A 718 -42.43 12.24 16.32
N SER A 719 -41.25 12.31 15.67
CA SER A 719 -39.96 12.18 16.34
C SER A 719 -39.75 13.28 17.37
N VAL A 720 -40.04 14.53 17.01
CA VAL A 720 -39.94 15.69 17.92
C VAL A 720 -40.93 15.56 19.09
N ILE A 721 -42.17 15.12 18.83
CA ILE A 721 -43.18 14.89 19.86
C ILE A 721 -42.71 13.81 20.84
N ILE A 722 -42.26 12.66 20.33
CA ILE A 722 -41.82 11.54 21.17
C ILE A 722 -40.61 11.96 22.00
N ILE A 723 -39.58 12.57 21.39
CA ILE A 723 -38.41 13.07 22.12
C ILE A 723 -38.83 14.07 23.20
N GLY A 724 -39.72 15.01 22.87
CA GLY A 724 -40.22 16.00 23.82
C GLY A 724 -40.95 15.37 25.01
N LEU A 725 -41.81 14.38 24.76
CA LEU A 725 -42.53 13.65 25.81
C LEU A 725 -41.59 12.83 26.70
N ILE A 726 -40.60 12.15 26.10
CA ILE A 726 -39.57 11.41 26.83
C ILE A 726 -38.73 12.36 27.70
N ALA A 727 -38.30 13.50 27.15
CA ALA A 727 -37.52 14.50 27.87
C ALA A 727 -38.31 15.11 29.02
N TYR A 728 -39.62 15.33 28.84
CA TYR A 728 -40.50 15.80 29.92
C TYR A 728 -40.67 14.76 31.02
N GLY A 729 -40.89 13.49 30.65
CA GLY A 729 -41.11 12.39 31.60
C GLY A 729 -39.87 12.04 32.45
N ASN A 730 -38.66 12.38 32.00
CA ASN A 730 -37.39 12.01 32.64
C ASN A 730 -36.60 13.22 33.17
N ARG A 731 -37.26 14.11 33.93
CA ARG A 731 -36.55 15.19 34.66
C ARG A 731 -35.91 14.63 35.93
N HIS A 732 -34.58 14.47 35.92
CA HIS A 732 -33.83 13.91 37.05
C HIS A 732 -33.40 14.92 38.12
N PHE A 733 -33.38 16.21 37.79
CA PHE A 733 -32.88 17.27 38.67
C PHE A 733 -33.95 18.34 38.90
N GLU A 734 -33.93 18.95 40.09
CA GLU A 734 -34.76 20.09 40.43
C GLU A 734 -34.37 21.32 39.60
N SER A 735 -35.32 22.24 39.42
CA SER A 735 -35.08 23.47 38.67
C SER A 735 -34.19 24.44 39.45
N ILE A 736 -33.17 25.00 38.78
CA ILE A 736 -32.34 26.10 39.32
C ILE A 736 -33.10 27.44 39.42
N SER A 737 -34.39 27.49 39.04
CA SER A 737 -35.20 28.72 39.08
C SER A 737 -35.33 29.32 40.48
N LYS A 738 -35.21 28.51 41.54
CA LYS A 738 -35.30 28.98 42.93
C LYS A 738 -34.20 29.98 43.28
N PHE A 739 -32.97 29.74 42.80
CA PHE A 739 -31.85 30.67 42.98
C PHE A 739 -32.16 32.05 42.37
N TYR A 740 -32.69 32.08 41.15
CA TYR A 740 -33.04 33.35 40.51
C TYR A 740 -34.19 34.05 41.25
N GLN A 741 -35.21 33.32 41.71
CA GLN A 741 -36.31 33.91 42.46
C GLN A 741 -35.86 34.57 43.77
N GLU A 742 -34.91 33.96 44.48
CA GLU A 742 -34.38 34.46 45.75
C GLU A 742 -33.41 35.65 45.55
N HIS A 743 -32.62 35.64 44.48
CA HIS A 743 -31.48 36.58 44.35
C HIS A 743 -31.62 37.69 43.29
N VAL A 744 -32.71 37.72 42.50
CA VAL A 744 -32.91 38.74 41.46
C VAL A 744 -32.94 40.17 42.00
N TYR A 745 -33.49 40.38 43.19
CA TYR A 745 -33.51 41.72 43.80
C TYR A 745 -32.26 41.99 44.65
N ASP A 746 -31.79 40.99 45.39
CA ASP A 746 -30.73 41.17 46.38
C ASP A 746 -29.34 41.29 45.73
N LEU A 747 -29.07 40.53 44.66
CA LEU A 747 -27.77 40.56 43.98
C LEU A 747 -27.74 41.50 42.77
N ALA A 748 -28.84 41.57 42.01
CA ALA A 748 -28.89 42.28 40.73
C ALA A 748 -29.75 43.56 40.75
N HIS A 749 -30.40 43.86 41.88
CA HIS A 749 -31.22 45.06 42.10
C HIS A 749 -32.34 45.28 41.07
N GLY A 750 -32.86 44.22 40.46
CA GLY A 750 -33.95 44.27 39.49
C GLY A 750 -35.22 43.58 39.98
N LYS A 751 -36.38 44.01 39.48
CA LYS A 751 -37.69 43.37 39.75
C LYS A 751 -38.17 42.47 38.62
N ASN A 752 -37.71 42.72 37.39
CA ASN A 752 -38.03 41.87 36.25
C ASN A 752 -37.00 40.73 36.16
N MET A 753 -37.39 39.55 36.63
CA MET A 753 -36.53 38.36 36.65
C MET A 753 -36.03 37.96 35.25
N VAL A 754 -36.84 38.05 34.20
CA VAL A 754 -36.42 37.65 32.84
C VAL A 754 -35.36 38.63 32.33
N ASN A 755 -35.60 39.93 32.44
CA ASN A 755 -34.64 40.94 32.02
C ASN A 755 -33.33 40.83 32.81
N VAL A 756 -33.39 40.67 34.14
CA VAL A 756 -32.21 40.50 34.99
C VAL A 756 -31.42 39.25 34.62
N ILE A 757 -32.08 38.14 34.27
CA ILE A 757 -31.39 36.95 33.77
C ILE A 757 -30.66 37.27 32.46
N LEU A 758 -31.31 37.95 31.52
CA LEU A 758 -30.72 38.25 30.21
C LEU A 758 -29.56 39.24 30.27
N VAL A 759 -29.61 40.25 31.13
CA VAL A 759 -28.60 41.33 31.13
C VAL A 759 -27.52 41.19 32.20
N ASP A 760 -27.80 40.48 33.30
CA ASP A 760 -26.88 40.34 34.43
C ASP A 760 -26.42 38.89 34.61
N PHE A 761 -27.28 38.00 35.13
CA PHE A 761 -26.89 36.61 35.42
C PHE A 761 -26.38 35.83 34.19
N ARG A 762 -26.95 36.09 33.00
CA ARG A 762 -26.56 35.50 31.72
C ARG A 762 -26.34 36.55 30.63
N GLY A 763 -25.81 37.72 31.01
CA GLY A 763 -25.47 38.85 30.12
C GLY A 763 -24.64 38.49 28.89
N MET A 764 -23.80 37.45 29.01
CA MET A 764 -22.91 37.01 27.94
C MET A 764 -23.67 36.48 26.71
N ASP A 765 -24.78 35.77 26.91
CA ASP A 765 -25.57 35.23 25.79
C ASP A 765 -26.22 36.38 25.00
N THR A 766 -26.79 37.37 25.70
CA THR A 766 -27.40 38.55 25.08
C THR A 766 -26.40 39.43 24.32
N LEU A 767 -25.15 39.52 24.78
CA LEU A 767 -24.08 40.19 24.03
C LEU A 767 -23.83 39.53 22.66
N PHE A 768 -23.81 38.20 22.60
CA PHE A 768 -23.58 37.48 21.34
C PHE A 768 -24.82 37.43 20.46
N GLU A 769 -26.03 37.36 21.01
CA GLU A 769 -27.27 37.53 20.25
C GLU A 769 -27.33 38.89 19.56
N SER A 770 -26.98 39.96 20.29
CA SER A 770 -26.88 41.32 19.73
C SER A 770 -25.83 41.40 18.63
N SER A 771 -24.70 40.71 18.80
CA SER A 771 -23.65 40.61 17.79
C SER A 771 -24.14 39.86 16.53
N VAL A 772 -24.92 38.79 16.67
CA VAL A 772 -25.51 38.04 15.55
C VAL A 772 -26.47 38.92 14.75
N LEU A 773 -27.33 39.70 15.42
CA LEU A 773 -28.20 40.68 14.75
C LEU A 773 -27.39 41.75 14.01
N GLY A 774 -26.31 42.24 14.63
CA GLY A 774 -25.38 43.17 13.99
C GLY A 774 -24.72 42.58 12.73
N ILE A 775 -24.24 41.35 12.80
CA ILE A 775 -23.64 40.63 11.67
C ILE A 775 -24.68 40.38 10.57
N ALA A 776 -25.89 39.94 10.92
CA ALA A 776 -26.97 39.74 9.96
C ALA A 776 -27.32 41.05 9.24
N GLY A 777 -27.42 42.16 9.98
CA GLY A 777 -27.63 43.49 9.41
C GLY A 777 -26.50 43.91 8.45
N LEU A 778 -25.24 43.74 8.85
CA LEU A 778 -24.08 44.02 8.00
C LEU A 778 -24.04 43.13 6.75
N ALA A 779 -24.39 41.85 6.87
CA ALA A 779 -24.45 40.91 5.76
C ALA A 779 -25.54 41.31 4.75
N VAL A 780 -26.74 41.64 5.23
CA VAL A 780 -27.85 42.15 4.39
C VAL A 780 -27.42 43.42 3.66
N TYR A 781 -26.84 44.39 4.37
CA TYR A 781 -26.32 45.63 3.77
C TYR A 781 -25.28 45.35 2.69
N THR A 782 -24.32 44.47 2.98
CA THR A 782 -23.24 44.10 2.08
C THR A 782 -23.75 43.40 0.82
N MET A 783 -24.69 42.46 0.96
CA MET A 783 -25.32 41.77 -0.18
C MET A 783 -26.04 42.74 -1.11
N ILE A 784 -26.78 43.71 -0.56
CA ILE A 784 -27.49 44.72 -1.35
C ILE A 784 -26.50 45.62 -2.11
N LYS A 785 -25.44 46.09 -1.44
CA LYS A 785 -24.46 47.02 -2.04
C LYS A 785 -23.56 46.35 -3.08
N LEU A 786 -23.05 45.15 -2.82
CA LEU A 786 -22.18 44.44 -3.77
C LEU A 786 -22.92 44.03 -5.05
N ARG A 787 -24.18 43.59 -4.93
CA ARG A 787 -24.98 43.21 -6.10
C ARG A 787 -25.26 44.41 -7.03
N LYS A 788 -25.49 45.59 -6.44
CA LYS A 788 -25.65 46.85 -7.18
C LYS A 788 -24.37 47.25 -7.93
N LYS A 789 -23.19 47.11 -7.31
CA LYS A 789 -21.89 47.41 -7.92
C LYS A 789 -21.58 46.53 -9.14
N ARG A 790 -21.89 45.23 -9.07
CA ARG A 790 -21.74 44.28 -10.20
C ARG A 790 -22.69 44.58 -11.36
N GLN A 791 -23.92 45.02 -11.08
CA GLN A 791 -24.86 45.43 -12.14
C GLN A 791 -24.43 46.73 -12.83
N THR A 792 -23.89 47.70 -12.10
CA THR A 792 -23.32 48.93 -12.70
C THR A 792 -22.07 48.64 -13.54
N GLN A 793 -21.13 47.81 -13.06
CA GLN A 793 -19.94 47.44 -13.84
C GLN A 793 -20.27 46.56 -15.07
N GLY A 794 -21.26 45.67 -14.97
CA GLY A 794 -21.72 44.87 -16.11
C GLY A 794 -22.45 45.69 -17.19
N ASN A 795 -23.05 46.83 -16.82
CA ASN A 795 -23.64 47.78 -17.77
C ASN A 795 -22.60 48.75 -18.36
N GLU A 796 -21.53 49.11 -17.64
CA GLU A 796 -20.42 49.89 -18.20
C GLU A 796 -19.62 49.09 -19.24
N VAL A 797 -19.42 47.77 -19.06
CA VAL A 797 -18.77 46.91 -20.06
C VAL A 797 -19.64 46.75 -21.32
N LYS A 798 -20.97 46.75 -21.19
CA LYS A 798 -21.91 46.70 -22.33
C LYS A 798 -22.08 48.04 -23.07
N ASN A 799 -21.61 49.15 -22.52
CA ASN A 799 -21.63 50.46 -23.18
C ASN A 799 -20.27 50.78 -23.84
N HIS A 800 -19.29 49.89 -23.74
CA HIS A 800 -17.98 49.98 -24.40
C HIS A 800 -17.71 48.85 -25.42
N GLU A 801 -18.71 48.00 -25.68
CA GLU A 801 -18.86 47.23 -26.93
C GLU A 801 -19.96 47.89 -27.77
#